data_AF-A0A8J6ZTS6-F1
#
_entry.id   AF-A0A8J6ZTS6-F1
#
_cell.length_a   1.000
_cell.length_b   1.000
_cell.length_c   1.000
_cell.angle_alpha   90.00
_cell.angle_beta   90.00
_cell.angle_gamma   90.00
#
_symmetry.space_group_name_H-M   'P 1'
#
loop_
_entity.id
_entity.type
_entity.pdbx_description
1 polymer ?
#
loop_
_entity_poly.entity_id
_entity_poly.type
_entity_poly.pdbx_seq_one_letter_code
_entity_poly.pdbx_strand_id
1 'polypeptide(L)'
;MQQQDLELSAPPILPRVENTELPLSFAQQRLWFLDQFEPNSAFYNIPAALRLVGTLSFAALEQSLKEIIQRHETLRTNFITIDGKATQIIQTQSNWTITVVELKDLSTNSPEIALQQLAQQQALQSFDLASETLIRATLVVLSPTEHVLIVCMHHVVSDGWSMGVFVEELRSLYNAYSIGQPCLLPPLPIQYADFAIWQRGWLQGEVLQNQLNYWQEQLGAAPTFLPLPTDRPRPAVQTFAGAYVEFALSVELTQKLTQLSQQQGVTLFMTLLAAYNTLLYRYTRQTDILVGTPIANRDRSEIEGLIGFFVNTLVLRTDLSGDPSFEELLPQIREMALGAYAHQDLPFEMLVEKLQRERDLSHTPLFQVMFALQNAPISQVELTGLSVSSLPIENTTAKFDLTLAMENTATGLVGGWEYNTDLFDSSTIERMKGHFVTMLSAIVANPKQRISQLPVLTEIESRQLLVEWNDTQVDYPIDKCIHQLFEEQCLRTPNAVAVVFENQQLTYEQLNSRANQLAHYLRSLGVGADVLVGICVERSVEMVVGLLGILKAGGAYVPLDPEYPQERLHFMLEDAAVSVLLTQQHLVDKLPQHHAQLVCLDTQWQLISQLNQDNLITEIQASNLAYVIYTSGSTGIPKGVLITYKGLLNLVFWHQRAFEITSSDKATQLAGTAFDAAVWELWPYLTAGASIYLVKSEILTLPVNLRDWLTSNKITISFVPTPVAQELLSLAWTTESLAMRCILTGGDKLHQYPSVSVPFQVVNNYGPTENTVVATSGLLVADKNHVQISPPIGRPIANTQIYILDQYLQPVPVGVPGELHIGGASLARGYLNRPDLTQEKFIPNPFDKSQVTGHLSKLYKTGDLARYLPDGNIEYLGRIDNQVKIRGFRIELGEIEAALSQHEDVQASCVIARVDIPGNKRLVGYIVPKPQQTPTVSVVRSFLKEKLPDYMVPSVIVILESLPLTPNGKIDRRALPEPESRAGIETTLVAPRTAIEEKLAEIWAQVLRVESIGIDDNFFELGGDSILSIQIITRAKLAGIELTVKQLFANQTIAQLATVAGTTKALFIEQGLVTGTSPLTPIQ
;
A
#
# COMPACT_ATOMS: atom_id res chain seq x y z
N MET A 1 16.92 -47.13 -25.65
CA MET A 1 15.76 -46.24 -25.67
C MET A 1 15.52 -45.54 -27.03
N GLN A 2 16.21 -45.92 -28.11
CA GLN A 2 16.09 -45.26 -29.44
C GLN A 2 14.91 -45.74 -30.31
N GLN A 3 13.88 -46.38 -29.73
CA GLN A 3 12.74 -46.90 -30.48
C GLN A 3 11.37 -46.35 -30.04
N GLN A 4 11.33 -45.45 -29.04
CA GLN A 4 10.09 -44.79 -28.58
C GLN A 4 9.95 -43.32 -29.04
N ASP A 5 11.01 -42.67 -29.54
CA ASP A 5 10.96 -41.25 -29.94
C ASP A 5 10.44 -40.98 -31.36
N LEU A 6 10.07 -42.03 -32.12
CA LEU A 6 9.53 -41.88 -33.48
C LEU A 6 8.01 -41.62 -33.52
N GLU A 7 7.29 -41.74 -32.40
CA GLU A 7 5.82 -41.67 -32.36
C GLU A 7 5.24 -40.26 -32.11
N LEU A 8 6.06 -39.22 -31.87
CA LEU A 8 5.59 -37.86 -31.54
C LEU A 8 5.95 -36.76 -32.55
N SER A 9 6.51 -37.09 -33.73
CA SER A 9 6.78 -36.07 -34.76
C SER A 9 5.46 -35.68 -35.45
N ALA A 10 5.09 -34.38 -35.44
CA ALA A 10 3.84 -33.96 -36.04
C ALA A 10 3.82 -34.24 -37.57
N PRO A 11 2.69 -34.72 -38.12
CA PRO A 11 2.57 -35.03 -39.54
C PRO A 11 2.71 -33.76 -40.40
N PRO A 12 3.03 -33.88 -41.71
CA PRO A 12 3.06 -32.73 -42.62
C PRO A 12 1.66 -32.10 -42.75
N ILE A 13 1.61 -30.78 -42.99
CA ILE A 13 0.36 -30.07 -43.28
C ILE A 13 0.05 -30.28 -44.76
N LEU A 14 -1.09 -30.90 -45.06
CA LEU A 14 -1.51 -31.22 -46.42
C LEU A 14 -2.73 -30.39 -46.83
N PRO A 15 -2.88 -30.06 -48.13
CA PRO A 15 -4.10 -29.42 -48.63
C PRO A 15 -5.35 -30.23 -48.28
N ARG A 16 -6.42 -29.55 -47.86
CA ARG A 16 -7.70 -30.19 -47.56
C ARG A 16 -8.35 -30.81 -48.80
N VAL A 17 -9.23 -31.79 -48.56
CA VAL A 17 -10.12 -32.33 -49.60
C VAL A 17 -11.27 -31.34 -49.83
N GLU A 18 -11.78 -31.25 -51.06
CA GLU A 18 -12.96 -30.43 -51.37
C GLU A 18 -14.17 -30.81 -50.48
N ASN A 19 -14.94 -29.79 -50.07
CA ASN A 19 -16.13 -29.91 -49.19
C ASN A 19 -15.85 -30.42 -47.75
N THR A 20 -14.63 -30.27 -47.25
CA THR A 20 -14.33 -30.52 -45.83
C THR A 20 -14.92 -29.41 -44.96
N GLU A 21 -15.48 -29.75 -43.79
CA GLU A 21 -15.85 -28.76 -42.78
C GLU A 21 -14.62 -27.95 -42.34
N LEU A 22 -14.78 -26.64 -42.18
CA LEU A 22 -13.67 -25.72 -41.88
C LEU A 22 -13.76 -25.24 -40.42
N PRO A 23 -13.24 -26.02 -39.45
CA PRO A 23 -13.22 -25.60 -38.05
C PRO A 23 -12.26 -24.43 -37.86
N LEU A 24 -12.49 -23.60 -36.83
CA LEU A 24 -11.52 -22.60 -36.40
C LEU A 24 -10.29 -23.30 -35.79
N SER A 25 -9.10 -22.71 -35.97
CA SER A 25 -7.94 -23.05 -35.14
C SER A 25 -8.26 -22.76 -33.65
N PHE A 26 -7.49 -23.30 -32.71
CA PHE A 26 -7.73 -23.00 -31.29
C PHE A 26 -7.62 -21.50 -30.99
N ALA A 27 -6.63 -20.84 -31.61
CA ALA A 27 -6.40 -19.41 -31.45
C ALA A 27 -7.52 -18.56 -32.06
N GLN A 28 -8.04 -18.93 -33.24
CA GLN A 28 -9.21 -18.26 -33.83
C GLN A 28 -10.47 -18.47 -32.97
N GLN A 29 -10.67 -19.66 -32.41
CA GLN A 29 -11.82 -19.95 -31.56
C GLN A 29 -11.83 -19.05 -30.31
N ARG A 30 -10.66 -18.74 -29.73
CA ARG A 30 -10.53 -17.77 -28.63
C ARG A 30 -11.00 -16.38 -29.03
N LEU A 31 -10.45 -15.83 -30.12
CA LEU A 31 -10.81 -14.47 -30.54
C LEU A 31 -12.29 -14.36 -30.93
N TRP A 32 -12.85 -15.41 -31.54
CA TRP A 32 -14.28 -15.51 -31.77
C TRP A 32 -15.07 -15.53 -30.45
N PHE A 33 -14.66 -16.31 -29.44
CA PHE A 33 -15.33 -16.31 -28.13
C PHE A 33 -15.29 -14.93 -27.45
N LEU A 34 -14.15 -14.25 -27.51
CA LEU A 34 -14.00 -12.91 -26.93
C LEU A 34 -14.86 -11.87 -27.64
N ASP A 35 -14.97 -11.95 -28.96
CA ASP A 35 -15.90 -11.13 -29.75
C ASP A 35 -17.37 -11.40 -29.38
N GLN A 36 -17.75 -12.66 -29.09
CA GLN A 36 -19.10 -12.97 -28.60
C GLN A 36 -19.36 -12.48 -27.17
N PHE A 37 -18.31 -12.38 -26.35
CA PHE A 37 -18.39 -11.90 -24.97
C PHE A 37 -18.46 -10.36 -24.90
N GLU A 38 -17.68 -9.66 -25.73
CA GLU A 38 -17.67 -8.20 -25.89
C GLU A 38 -17.86 -7.80 -27.36
N PRO A 39 -19.11 -7.84 -27.87
CA PRO A 39 -19.38 -7.53 -29.27
C PRO A 39 -19.12 -6.05 -29.58
N ASN A 40 -18.70 -5.77 -30.82
CA ASN A 40 -18.33 -4.43 -31.32
C ASN A 40 -17.10 -3.80 -30.65
N SER A 41 -16.16 -4.62 -30.18
CA SER A 41 -14.87 -4.15 -29.68
C SER A 41 -13.85 -3.99 -30.81
N ALA A 42 -13.02 -2.95 -30.73
CA ALA A 42 -11.87 -2.74 -31.63
C ALA A 42 -10.55 -3.26 -31.05
N PHE A 43 -10.62 -3.94 -29.89
CA PHE A 43 -9.45 -4.36 -29.11
C PHE A 43 -8.49 -5.30 -29.86
N TYR A 44 -9.01 -6.07 -30.81
CA TYR A 44 -8.25 -6.99 -31.66
C TYR A 44 -8.05 -6.46 -33.08
N ASN A 45 -8.09 -5.16 -33.28
CA ASN A 45 -7.68 -4.55 -34.54
C ASN A 45 -6.14 -4.42 -34.60
N ILE A 46 -5.58 -4.68 -35.78
CA ILE A 46 -4.16 -4.49 -36.10
C ILE A 46 -4.07 -3.36 -37.14
N PRO A 47 -3.96 -2.09 -36.70
CA PRO A 47 -3.79 -0.98 -37.60
C PRO A 47 -2.30 -0.81 -37.99
N ALA A 48 -2.06 -0.42 -39.23
CA ALA A 48 -0.76 -0.03 -39.76
C ALA A 48 -0.94 1.17 -40.69
N ALA A 49 -0.06 2.16 -40.60
CA ALA A 49 -0.05 3.30 -41.51
C ALA A 49 1.31 3.47 -42.18
N LEU A 50 1.29 3.66 -43.50
CA LEU A 50 2.47 3.89 -44.32
C LEU A 50 2.36 5.27 -44.97
N ARG A 51 3.30 6.17 -44.69
CA ARG A 51 3.44 7.44 -45.42
C ARG A 51 4.21 7.18 -46.72
N LEU A 52 3.60 7.59 -47.83
CA LEU A 52 4.05 7.38 -49.21
C LEU A 52 4.35 8.74 -49.86
N VAL A 53 5.63 8.98 -50.17
CA VAL A 53 6.09 10.25 -50.77
C VAL A 53 6.63 9.99 -52.18
N GLY A 54 5.99 10.57 -53.19
CA GLY A 54 6.35 10.44 -54.60
C GLY A 54 5.15 10.30 -55.53
N THR A 55 5.37 9.75 -56.72
CA THR A 55 4.33 9.56 -57.75
C THR A 55 3.64 8.20 -57.57
N LEU A 56 2.51 8.19 -56.85
CA LEU A 56 1.73 6.98 -56.59
C LEU A 56 0.95 6.53 -57.84
N SER A 57 1.09 5.25 -58.21
CA SER A 57 0.18 4.60 -59.16
C SER A 57 -0.99 3.97 -58.40
N PHE A 58 -2.12 4.69 -58.33
CA PHE A 58 -3.32 4.20 -57.64
C PHE A 58 -3.81 2.86 -58.20
N ALA A 59 -3.81 2.69 -59.53
CA ALA A 59 -4.21 1.45 -60.17
C ALA A 59 -3.31 0.27 -59.78
N ALA A 60 -1.99 0.49 -59.68
CA ALA A 60 -1.07 -0.55 -59.24
C ALA A 60 -1.29 -0.91 -57.77
N LEU A 61 -1.51 0.09 -56.90
CA LEU A 61 -1.80 -0.12 -55.48
C LEU A 61 -3.10 -0.91 -55.29
N GLU A 62 -4.19 -0.48 -55.92
CA GLU A 62 -5.49 -1.14 -55.81
C GLU A 62 -5.43 -2.60 -56.31
N GLN A 63 -4.78 -2.83 -57.47
CA GLN A 63 -4.60 -4.18 -58.00
C GLN A 63 -3.76 -5.05 -57.06
N SER A 64 -2.68 -4.51 -56.48
CA SER A 64 -1.82 -5.25 -55.55
C SER A 64 -2.59 -5.74 -54.33
N LEU A 65 -3.41 -4.87 -53.71
CA LEU A 65 -4.20 -5.24 -52.53
C LEU A 65 -5.27 -6.28 -52.87
N LYS A 66 -5.94 -6.16 -54.02
CA LYS A 66 -6.92 -7.17 -54.50
C LYS A 66 -6.26 -8.52 -54.73
N GLU A 67 -5.05 -8.55 -55.30
CA GLU A 67 -4.31 -9.79 -55.55
C GLU A 67 -3.93 -10.50 -54.23
N ILE A 68 -3.48 -9.75 -53.21
CA ILE A 68 -3.16 -10.29 -51.87
C ILE A 68 -4.41 -10.88 -51.21
N ILE A 69 -5.52 -10.15 -51.23
CA ILE A 69 -6.81 -10.63 -50.68
C ILE A 69 -7.28 -11.89 -51.41
N GLN A 70 -7.09 -11.96 -52.73
CA GLN A 70 -7.46 -13.14 -53.49
C GLN A 70 -6.56 -14.34 -53.15
N ARG A 71 -5.24 -14.10 -53.04
CA ARG A 71 -4.21 -15.11 -52.79
C ARG A 71 -4.34 -15.80 -51.43
N HIS A 72 -4.66 -15.05 -50.38
CA HIS A 72 -4.78 -15.57 -49.00
C HIS A 72 -6.25 -15.74 -48.62
N GLU A 73 -6.73 -16.98 -48.49
CA GLU A 73 -8.14 -17.27 -48.17
C GLU A 73 -8.61 -16.62 -46.86
N THR A 74 -7.72 -16.52 -45.87
CA THR A 74 -8.04 -15.95 -44.54
C THR A 74 -8.60 -14.52 -44.63
N LEU A 75 -8.12 -13.71 -45.58
CA LEU A 75 -8.56 -12.31 -45.75
C LEU A 75 -9.98 -12.21 -46.35
N ARG A 76 -10.52 -13.32 -46.84
CA ARG A 76 -11.87 -13.48 -47.38
C ARG A 76 -12.72 -14.44 -46.54
N THR A 77 -12.30 -14.70 -45.30
CA THR A 77 -12.96 -15.65 -44.40
C THR A 77 -13.84 -14.94 -43.39
N ASN A 78 -15.07 -15.42 -43.25
CA ASN A 78 -16.00 -15.04 -42.19
C ASN A 78 -16.14 -16.16 -41.16
N PHE A 79 -16.50 -15.81 -39.93
CA PHE A 79 -16.68 -16.73 -38.81
C PHE A 79 -18.13 -16.72 -38.37
N ILE A 80 -18.87 -17.79 -38.66
CA ILE A 80 -20.29 -17.90 -38.32
C ILE A 80 -20.54 -19.09 -37.40
N THR A 81 -21.72 -19.13 -36.79
CA THR A 81 -22.17 -20.29 -36.02
C THR A 81 -23.08 -21.17 -36.86
N ILE A 82 -22.71 -22.43 -37.04
CA ILE A 82 -23.53 -23.48 -37.69
C ILE A 82 -23.74 -24.58 -36.64
N ASP A 83 -25.00 -24.92 -36.35
CA ASP A 83 -25.37 -25.95 -35.34
C ASP A 83 -24.69 -25.76 -33.97
N GLY A 84 -24.54 -24.51 -33.54
CA GLY A 84 -23.90 -24.16 -32.26
C GLY A 84 -22.37 -24.25 -32.26
N LYS A 85 -21.74 -24.47 -33.42
CA LYS A 85 -20.27 -24.50 -33.58
C LYS A 85 -19.78 -23.36 -34.46
N ALA A 86 -18.72 -22.69 -34.02
CA ALA A 86 -18.03 -21.71 -34.84
C ALA A 86 -17.38 -22.40 -36.06
N THR A 87 -17.63 -21.86 -37.25
CA THR A 87 -17.20 -22.41 -38.54
C THR A 87 -16.67 -21.30 -39.44
N GLN A 88 -15.61 -21.59 -40.20
CA GLN A 88 -15.05 -20.68 -41.20
C GLN A 88 -15.82 -20.79 -42.52
N ILE A 89 -16.16 -19.65 -43.13
CA ILE A 89 -16.71 -19.56 -44.50
C ILE A 89 -15.80 -18.70 -45.35
N ILE A 90 -15.24 -19.30 -46.40
CA ILE A 90 -14.35 -18.62 -47.35
C ILE A 90 -15.18 -18.10 -48.51
N GLN A 91 -15.23 -16.78 -48.68
CA GLN A 91 -15.97 -16.14 -49.76
C GLN A 91 -15.23 -16.30 -51.10
N THR A 92 -15.90 -16.84 -52.13
CA THR A 92 -15.29 -17.07 -53.45
C THR A 92 -15.15 -15.79 -54.29
N GLN A 93 -15.93 -14.76 -53.97
CA GLN A 93 -15.84 -13.42 -54.57
C GLN A 93 -15.89 -12.38 -53.46
N SER A 94 -15.06 -11.34 -53.56
CA SER A 94 -15.07 -10.21 -52.64
C SER A 94 -15.27 -8.92 -53.42
N ASN A 95 -16.24 -8.10 -52.98
CA ASN A 95 -16.49 -6.75 -53.51
C ASN A 95 -15.58 -5.71 -52.84
N TRP A 96 -14.42 -6.12 -52.34
CA TRP A 96 -13.52 -5.26 -51.59
C TRP A 96 -12.96 -4.11 -52.44
N THR A 97 -12.95 -2.91 -51.87
CA THR A 97 -12.43 -1.68 -52.49
C THR A 97 -11.59 -0.89 -51.50
N ILE A 98 -10.61 -0.15 -52.03
CA ILE A 98 -9.84 0.81 -51.24
C ILE A 98 -10.65 2.10 -51.08
N THR A 99 -10.73 2.62 -49.85
CA THR A 99 -11.36 3.92 -49.59
C THR A 99 -10.36 5.04 -49.88
N VAL A 100 -10.78 6.12 -50.54
CA VAL A 100 -9.91 7.28 -50.81
C VAL A 100 -10.47 8.51 -50.10
N VAL A 101 -9.63 9.16 -49.29
CA VAL A 101 -9.99 10.38 -48.54
C VAL A 101 -9.04 11.50 -48.94
N GLU A 102 -9.58 12.61 -49.44
CA GLU A 102 -8.78 13.80 -49.77
C GLU A 102 -8.82 14.81 -48.61
N LEU A 103 -7.68 15.05 -47.96
CA LEU A 103 -7.55 16.11 -46.93
C LEU A 103 -7.08 17.40 -47.59
N LYS A 104 -7.85 17.90 -48.56
CA LYS A 104 -7.60 19.19 -49.20
C LYS A 104 -8.30 20.29 -48.39
N ASP A 105 -7.55 21.32 -47.99
CA ASP A 105 -8.11 22.62 -47.52
C ASP A 105 -8.82 22.63 -46.14
N LEU A 106 -8.20 22.04 -45.10
CA LEU A 106 -8.67 22.24 -43.72
C LEU A 106 -8.23 23.62 -43.21
N SER A 107 -9.13 24.61 -43.34
CA SER A 107 -8.91 26.01 -42.92
C SER A 107 -8.80 26.24 -41.40
N THR A 108 -8.91 25.20 -40.56
CA THR A 108 -8.95 25.34 -39.09
C THR A 108 -8.13 24.32 -38.27
N ASN A 109 -7.67 23.20 -38.86
CA ASN A 109 -6.79 22.22 -38.19
C ASN A 109 -5.61 21.87 -39.12
N SER A 110 -4.41 21.66 -38.57
CA SER A 110 -3.28 21.18 -39.38
C SER A 110 -3.65 19.82 -40.03
N PRO A 111 -3.33 19.58 -41.32
CA PRO A 111 -3.62 18.32 -42.01
C PRO A 111 -3.13 17.07 -41.24
N GLU A 112 -2.06 17.21 -40.47
CA GLU A 112 -1.50 16.16 -39.61
C GLU A 112 -2.43 15.76 -38.45
N ILE A 113 -3.09 16.72 -37.79
CA ILE A 113 -4.04 16.41 -36.70
C ILE A 113 -5.24 15.65 -37.26
N ALA A 114 -5.75 16.07 -38.43
CA ALA A 114 -6.86 15.39 -39.08
C ALA A 114 -6.47 13.98 -39.55
N LEU A 115 -5.24 13.80 -40.05
CA LEU A 115 -4.69 12.49 -40.38
C LEU A 115 -4.63 11.57 -39.14
N GLN A 116 -4.11 12.08 -38.02
CA GLN A 116 -4.04 11.31 -36.77
C GLN A 116 -5.44 10.92 -36.26
N GLN A 117 -6.39 11.86 -36.26
CA GLN A 117 -7.77 11.58 -35.87
C GLN A 117 -8.43 10.53 -36.76
N LEU A 118 -8.20 10.61 -38.08
CA LEU A 118 -8.73 9.62 -39.02
C LEU A 118 -8.11 8.24 -38.81
N ALA A 119 -6.78 8.17 -38.62
CA ALA A 119 -6.08 6.92 -38.34
C ALA A 119 -6.58 6.28 -37.03
N GLN A 120 -6.77 7.09 -35.99
CA GLN A 120 -7.32 6.63 -34.71
C GLN A 120 -8.77 6.16 -34.85
N GLN A 121 -9.61 6.89 -35.58
CA GLN A 121 -11.00 6.50 -35.83
C GLN A 121 -11.07 5.14 -36.55
N GLN A 122 -10.21 4.91 -37.55
CA GLN A 122 -10.15 3.63 -38.27
C GLN A 122 -9.59 2.49 -37.43
N ALA A 123 -8.65 2.78 -36.53
CA ALA A 123 -8.14 1.81 -35.57
C ALA A 123 -9.23 1.39 -34.56
N LEU A 124 -10.09 2.32 -34.14
CA LEU A 124 -11.17 2.09 -33.16
C LEU A 124 -12.50 1.62 -33.77
N GLN A 125 -12.62 1.56 -35.09
CA GLN A 125 -13.81 1.03 -35.73
C GLN A 125 -13.83 -0.50 -35.59
N SER A 126 -14.83 -1.10 -34.98
CA SER A 126 -14.93 -2.57 -34.85
C SER A 126 -15.09 -3.26 -36.22
N PHE A 127 -14.87 -4.58 -36.23
CA PHE A 127 -15.22 -5.46 -37.34
C PHE A 127 -16.35 -6.41 -36.90
N ASP A 128 -17.27 -6.74 -37.79
CA ASP A 128 -18.19 -7.87 -37.60
C ASP A 128 -17.60 -9.15 -38.23
N LEU A 129 -17.20 -10.10 -37.39
CA LEU A 129 -16.56 -11.36 -37.81
C LEU A 129 -17.46 -12.22 -38.70
N ALA A 130 -18.78 -12.09 -38.59
CA ALA A 130 -19.73 -12.94 -39.30
C ALA A 130 -20.04 -12.46 -40.72
N SER A 131 -19.94 -11.15 -40.99
CA SER A 131 -20.46 -10.58 -42.25
C SER A 131 -19.52 -9.63 -42.99
N GLU A 132 -18.54 -9.02 -42.32
CA GLU A 132 -17.65 -8.04 -42.95
C GLU A 132 -16.38 -8.67 -43.55
N THR A 133 -15.74 -7.95 -44.48
CA THR A 133 -14.37 -8.31 -44.89
C THR A 133 -13.40 -7.82 -43.82
N LEU A 134 -12.59 -8.72 -43.26
CA LEU A 134 -11.77 -8.46 -42.07
C LEU A 134 -10.44 -7.75 -42.36
N ILE A 135 -10.42 -6.97 -43.44
CA ILE A 135 -9.35 -6.08 -43.86
C ILE A 135 -9.97 -4.80 -44.46
N ARG A 136 -9.51 -3.64 -43.99
CA ARG A 136 -9.84 -2.32 -44.53
C ARG A 136 -8.56 -1.63 -44.99
N ALA A 137 -8.63 -0.93 -46.12
CA ALA A 137 -7.55 -0.04 -46.56
C ALA A 137 -8.12 1.33 -46.93
N THR A 138 -7.45 2.38 -46.47
CA THR A 138 -7.76 3.77 -46.77
C THR A 138 -6.53 4.48 -47.28
N LEU A 139 -6.62 5.07 -48.47
CA LEU A 139 -5.62 5.97 -49.01
C LEU A 139 -6.03 7.41 -48.70
N VAL A 140 -5.25 8.07 -47.85
CA VAL A 140 -5.39 9.49 -47.54
C VAL A 140 -4.49 10.28 -48.48
N VAL A 141 -5.06 11.22 -49.24
CA VAL A 141 -4.32 12.10 -50.15
C VAL A 141 -4.08 13.43 -49.45
N LEU A 142 -2.82 13.73 -49.12
CA LEU A 142 -2.40 14.99 -48.51
C LEU A 142 -2.02 16.03 -49.58
N SER A 143 -1.32 15.58 -50.62
CA SER A 143 -0.95 16.38 -51.80
C SER A 143 -0.78 15.47 -53.03
N PRO A 144 -0.58 16.02 -54.24
CA PRO A 144 -0.33 15.20 -55.43
C PRO A 144 0.88 14.26 -55.33
N THR A 145 1.80 14.50 -54.40
CA THR A 145 3.03 13.68 -54.20
C THR A 145 3.13 13.11 -52.79
N GLU A 146 2.10 13.25 -51.96
CA GLU A 146 2.16 12.80 -50.57
C GLU A 146 0.83 12.16 -50.15
N HIS A 147 0.92 10.92 -49.70
CA HIS A 147 -0.22 10.06 -49.40
C HIS A 147 0.06 9.26 -48.13
N VAL A 148 -0.98 8.79 -47.47
CA VAL A 148 -0.88 7.85 -46.36
C VAL A 148 -1.80 6.67 -46.62
N LEU A 149 -1.25 5.46 -46.64
CA LEU A 149 -2.01 4.23 -46.72
C LEU A 149 -2.22 3.68 -45.31
N ILE A 150 -3.46 3.68 -44.84
CA ILE A 150 -3.87 3.08 -43.58
C ILE A 150 -4.48 1.71 -43.90
N VAL A 151 -3.94 0.64 -43.31
CA VAL A 151 -4.45 -0.72 -43.40
C VAL A 151 -4.82 -1.19 -42.01
N CYS A 152 -6.00 -1.77 -41.86
CA CYS A 152 -6.45 -2.31 -40.58
C CYS A 152 -7.01 -3.72 -40.83
N MET A 153 -6.49 -4.71 -40.11
CA MET A 153 -6.97 -6.10 -40.17
C MET A 153 -7.45 -6.53 -38.79
N HIS A 154 -8.44 -7.44 -38.74
CA HIS A 154 -8.77 -8.08 -37.47
C HIS A 154 -7.74 -9.17 -37.12
N HIS A 155 -7.35 -9.28 -35.85
CA HIS A 155 -6.33 -10.22 -35.38
C HIS A 155 -6.71 -11.70 -35.57
N VAL A 156 -7.99 -12.00 -35.83
CA VAL A 156 -8.45 -13.38 -36.11
C VAL A 156 -8.01 -13.90 -37.50
N VAL A 157 -7.68 -12.99 -38.44
CA VAL A 157 -7.22 -13.34 -39.79
C VAL A 157 -5.76 -13.00 -40.03
N SER A 158 -5.09 -12.32 -39.10
CA SER A 158 -3.74 -11.78 -39.27
C SER A 158 -3.00 -11.68 -37.93
N ASP A 159 -1.68 -11.59 -37.96
CA ASP A 159 -0.80 -11.34 -36.82
C ASP A 159 0.39 -10.48 -37.22
N GLY A 160 1.28 -10.16 -36.27
CA GLY A 160 2.46 -9.33 -36.54
C GLY A 160 3.37 -9.89 -37.65
N TRP A 161 3.51 -11.22 -37.72
CA TRP A 161 4.28 -11.87 -38.80
C TRP A 161 3.57 -11.74 -40.15
N SER A 162 2.25 -11.91 -40.17
CA SER A 162 1.42 -11.74 -41.36
C SER A 162 1.49 -10.34 -41.94
N MET A 163 1.65 -9.30 -41.09
CA MET A 163 1.87 -7.94 -41.57
C MET A 163 3.18 -7.80 -42.33
N GLY A 164 4.23 -8.52 -41.94
CA GLY A 164 5.49 -8.59 -42.70
C GLY A 164 5.30 -9.26 -44.06
N VAL A 165 4.57 -10.37 -44.12
CA VAL A 165 4.22 -11.06 -45.38
C VAL A 165 3.41 -10.14 -46.28
N PHE A 166 2.39 -9.47 -45.73
CA PHE A 166 1.54 -8.52 -46.45
C PHE A 166 2.37 -7.39 -47.09
N VAL A 167 3.30 -6.79 -46.34
CA VAL A 167 4.14 -5.69 -46.83
C VAL A 167 5.08 -6.17 -47.94
N GLU A 168 5.66 -7.36 -47.82
CA GLU A 168 6.58 -7.91 -48.82
C GLU A 168 5.87 -8.30 -50.13
N GLU A 169 4.67 -8.86 -50.03
CA GLU A 169 3.83 -9.13 -51.21
C GLU A 169 3.35 -7.82 -51.85
N LEU A 170 2.95 -6.83 -51.06
CA LEU A 170 2.57 -5.49 -51.55
C LEU A 170 3.72 -4.84 -52.32
N ARG A 171 4.95 -4.93 -51.79
CA ARG A 171 6.17 -4.44 -52.45
C ARG A 171 6.36 -5.10 -53.81
N SER A 172 6.29 -6.43 -53.85
CA SER A 172 6.53 -7.20 -55.08
C SER A 172 5.47 -6.94 -56.14
N LEU A 173 4.19 -6.89 -55.75
CA LEU A 173 3.07 -6.66 -56.66
C LEU A 173 3.04 -5.23 -57.19
N TYR A 174 3.19 -4.23 -56.31
CA TYR A 174 3.14 -2.83 -56.70
C TYR A 174 4.28 -2.47 -57.66
N ASN A 175 5.49 -2.99 -57.43
CA ASN A 175 6.64 -2.74 -58.30
C ASN A 175 6.42 -3.29 -59.71
N ALA A 176 5.86 -4.49 -59.84
CA ALA A 176 5.54 -5.07 -61.14
C ALA A 176 4.42 -4.31 -61.87
N TYR A 177 3.30 -4.06 -61.19
CA TYR A 177 2.15 -3.39 -61.80
C TYR A 177 2.41 -1.92 -62.14
N SER A 178 3.27 -1.23 -61.38
CA SER A 178 3.65 0.17 -61.67
C SER A 178 4.39 0.35 -62.99
N ILE A 179 5.05 -0.71 -63.50
CA ILE A 179 5.71 -0.72 -64.80
C ILE A 179 4.96 -1.56 -65.85
N GLY A 180 3.71 -1.95 -65.57
CA GLY A 180 2.86 -2.71 -66.48
C GLY A 180 3.28 -4.17 -66.68
N GLN A 181 4.04 -4.76 -65.75
CA GLN A 181 4.45 -6.16 -65.77
C GLN A 181 3.55 -7.01 -64.86
N PRO A 182 3.26 -8.27 -65.22
CA PRO A 182 2.62 -9.20 -64.28
C PRO A 182 3.60 -9.60 -63.17
N CYS A 183 3.10 -9.78 -61.95
CA CYS A 183 3.86 -10.40 -60.85
C CYS A 183 3.40 -11.84 -60.68
N LEU A 184 4.32 -12.80 -60.72
CA LEU A 184 4.01 -14.21 -60.49
C LEU A 184 4.56 -14.64 -59.13
N LEU A 185 3.78 -14.39 -58.07
CA LEU A 185 4.07 -14.96 -56.76
C LEU A 185 3.87 -16.49 -56.83
N PRO A 186 4.79 -17.31 -56.29
CA PRO A 186 4.64 -18.77 -56.28
C PRO A 186 3.30 -19.18 -55.63
N PRO A 187 2.59 -20.21 -56.12
CA PRO A 187 1.36 -20.65 -55.48
C PRO A 187 1.62 -21.07 -54.03
N LEU A 188 0.71 -20.73 -53.12
CA LEU A 188 0.80 -21.16 -51.73
C LEU A 188 0.56 -22.67 -51.64
N PRO A 189 1.44 -23.44 -50.97
CA PRO A 189 1.31 -24.89 -50.91
C PRO A 189 0.10 -25.35 -50.09
N ILE A 190 -0.33 -24.53 -49.13
CA ILE A 190 -1.48 -24.72 -48.25
C ILE A 190 -2.15 -23.37 -47.96
N GLN A 191 -3.32 -23.39 -47.34
CA GLN A 191 -4.06 -22.21 -46.85
C GLN A 191 -4.29 -22.32 -45.34
N TYR A 192 -4.65 -21.21 -44.68
CA TYR A 192 -4.80 -21.18 -43.21
C TYR A 192 -5.80 -22.22 -42.68
N ALA A 193 -6.91 -22.44 -43.39
CA ALA A 193 -7.89 -23.45 -42.97
C ALA A 193 -7.33 -24.89 -43.04
N ASP A 194 -6.33 -25.17 -43.88
CA ASP A 194 -5.64 -26.47 -43.90
C ASP A 194 -4.81 -26.65 -42.61
N PHE A 195 -4.15 -25.59 -42.15
CA PHE A 195 -3.47 -25.55 -40.86
C PHE A 195 -4.45 -25.76 -39.70
N ALA A 196 -5.62 -25.12 -39.72
CA ALA A 196 -6.63 -25.28 -38.67
C ALA A 196 -7.12 -26.74 -38.56
N ILE A 197 -7.35 -27.41 -39.69
CA ILE A 197 -7.73 -28.83 -39.73
C ILE A 197 -6.59 -29.71 -39.18
N TRP A 198 -5.36 -29.48 -39.65
CA TRP A 198 -4.18 -30.21 -39.18
C TRP A 198 -3.99 -30.06 -37.66
N GLN A 199 -4.09 -28.84 -37.13
CA GLN A 199 -3.90 -28.56 -35.70
C GLN A 199 -4.92 -29.32 -34.85
N ARG A 200 -6.19 -29.33 -35.26
CA ARG A 200 -7.27 -30.07 -34.57
C ARG A 200 -7.07 -31.58 -34.60
N GLY A 201 -6.54 -32.11 -35.71
CA GLY A 201 -6.31 -33.54 -35.89
C GLY A 201 -5.06 -34.07 -35.18
N TRP A 202 -4.01 -33.25 -35.08
CA TRP A 202 -2.75 -33.66 -34.45
C TRP A 202 -2.73 -33.40 -32.94
N LEU A 203 -3.23 -32.25 -32.47
CA LEU A 203 -3.18 -31.86 -31.06
C LEU A 203 -4.35 -32.48 -30.26
N GLN A 204 -4.34 -33.80 -30.15
CA GLN A 204 -5.33 -34.58 -29.40
C GLN A 204 -4.69 -35.82 -28.78
N GLY A 205 -5.44 -36.52 -27.91
CA GLY A 205 -4.98 -37.77 -27.28
C GLY A 205 -3.68 -37.58 -26.48
N GLU A 206 -2.70 -38.46 -26.73
CA GLU A 206 -1.42 -38.48 -26.00
C GLU A 206 -0.57 -37.22 -26.20
N VAL A 207 -0.56 -36.65 -27.42
CA VAL A 207 0.18 -35.42 -27.73
C VAL A 207 -0.32 -34.27 -26.85
N LEU A 208 -1.64 -34.07 -26.80
CA LEU A 208 -2.26 -33.04 -25.97
C LEU A 208 -1.99 -33.28 -24.47
N GLN A 209 -2.08 -34.53 -24.02
CA GLN A 209 -1.85 -34.85 -22.61
C GLN A 209 -0.40 -34.60 -22.19
N ASN A 210 0.58 -34.89 -23.05
CA ASN A 210 1.99 -34.62 -22.78
C ASN A 210 2.25 -33.11 -22.64
N GLN A 211 1.73 -32.33 -23.59
CA GLN A 211 1.75 -30.86 -23.55
C GLN A 211 1.13 -30.33 -22.24
N LEU A 212 -0.06 -30.81 -21.87
CA LEU A 212 -0.75 -30.41 -20.63
C LEU A 212 0.03 -30.77 -19.36
N ASN A 213 0.62 -31.96 -19.29
CA ASN A 213 1.34 -32.43 -18.10
C ASN A 213 2.51 -31.50 -17.75
N TYR A 214 3.31 -31.10 -18.75
CA TYR A 214 4.40 -30.16 -18.56
C TYR A 214 3.90 -28.85 -17.94
N TRP A 215 2.87 -28.23 -18.53
CA TRP A 215 2.36 -26.96 -18.03
C TRP A 215 1.70 -27.05 -16.66
N GLN A 216 1.06 -28.19 -16.34
CA GLN A 216 0.54 -28.44 -15.00
C GLN A 216 1.65 -28.56 -13.95
N GLU A 217 2.77 -29.20 -14.28
CA GLU A 217 3.94 -29.28 -13.41
C GLU A 217 4.55 -27.88 -13.19
N GLN A 218 4.74 -27.12 -14.27
CA GLN A 218 5.37 -25.79 -14.19
C GLN A 218 4.48 -24.75 -13.48
N LEU A 219 3.17 -24.76 -13.73
CA LEU A 219 2.27 -23.69 -13.31
C LEU A 219 1.28 -24.10 -12.23
N GLY A 220 1.12 -25.38 -11.87
CA GLY A 220 0.10 -25.84 -10.93
C GLY A 220 0.15 -25.10 -9.58
N ALA A 221 1.35 -24.96 -9.01
CA ALA A 221 1.59 -24.30 -7.72
C ALA A 221 2.00 -22.81 -7.84
N ALA A 222 1.94 -22.22 -9.04
CA ALA A 222 2.40 -20.86 -9.27
C ALA A 222 1.44 -19.82 -8.65
N PRO A 223 1.90 -18.63 -8.23
CA PRO A 223 1.00 -17.56 -7.79
C PRO A 223 0.02 -17.17 -8.90
N THR A 224 -1.13 -16.62 -8.50
CA THR A 224 -2.21 -16.20 -9.41
C THR A 224 -2.17 -14.71 -9.73
N PHE A 225 -1.45 -13.92 -8.92
CA PHE A 225 -1.45 -12.47 -8.98
C PHE A 225 -0.08 -11.89 -8.62
N LEU A 226 0.40 -10.97 -9.45
CA LEU A 226 1.59 -10.15 -9.21
C LEU A 226 1.19 -8.78 -8.64
N PRO A 227 1.50 -8.48 -7.36
CA PRO A 227 1.10 -7.22 -6.72
C PRO A 227 2.03 -6.07 -7.13
N LEU A 228 1.86 -5.55 -8.35
CA LEU A 228 2.57 -4.37 -8.83
C LEU A 228 2.25 -3.14 -7.95
N PRO A 229 3.25 -2.31 -7.60
CA PRO A 229 2.99 -1.05 -6.91
C PRO A 229 2.36 -0.06 -7.90
N THR A 230 1.05 0.12 -7.79
CA THR A 230 0.26 1.03 -8.62
C THR A 230 0.10 2.41 -7.97
N ASP A 231 -0.17 3.42 -8.80
CA ASP A 231 -0.44 4.79 -8.36
C ASP A 231 -1.90 4.96 -7.91
N ARG A 232 -2.78 4.09 -8.43
CA ARG A 232 -4.22 4.04 -8.13
C ARG A 232 -4.65 2.64 -7.70
N PRO A 233 -5.74 2.52 -6.94
CA PRO A 233 -6.30 1.20 -6.63
C PRO A 233 -6.78 0.52 -7.91
N ARG A 234 -6.56 -0.79 -7.99
CA ARG A 234 -7.06 -1.59 -9.11
C ARG A 234 -8.60 -1.55 -9.18
N PRO A 235 -9.19 -1.27 -10.37
CA PRO A 235 -10.62 -1.39 -10.58
C PRO A 235 -11.13 -2.83 -10.37
N ALA A 236 -12.38 -3.01 -9.94
CA ALA A 236 -12.98 -4.34 -9.74
C ALA A 236 -13.16 -5.13 -11.05
N VAL A 237 -13.18 -4.44 -12.19
CA VAL A 237 -13.22 -5.01 -13.54
C VAL A 237 -12.08 -4.38 -14.33
N GLN A 238 -11.27 -5.22 -14.98
CA GLN A 238 -10.14 -4.78 -15.77
C GLN A 238 -10.59 -3.80 -16.86
N THR A 239 -9.85 -2.71 -16.98
CA THR A 239 -9.99 -1.76 -18.07
C THR A 239 -8.84 -1.92 -19.05
N PHE A 240 -8.97 -1.28 -20.21
CA PHE A 240 -7.97 -1.35 -21.27
C PHE A 240 -7.47 0.02 -21.70
N ALA A 241 -7.74 1.08 -20.91
CA ALA A 241 -7.19 2.40 -21.17
C ALA A 241 -5.66 2.34 -21.03
N GLY A 242 -4.96 2.68 -22.11
CA GLY A 242 -3.52 2.50 -22.19
C GLY A 242 -2.79 3.73 -22.67
N ALA A 243 -1.53 3.79 -22.31
CA ALA A 243 -0.56 4.73 -22.85
C ALA A 243 0.78 4.03 -23.06
N TYR A 244 1.69 4.72 -23.75
CA TYR A 244 2.94 4.14 -24.22
C TYR A 244 4.13 5.09 -23.99
N VAL A 245 5.27 4.56 -23.54
CA VAL A 245 6.52 5.31 -23.31
C VAL A 245 7.68 4.61 -24.01
N GLU A 246 8.29 5.27 -24.98
CA GLU A 246 9.43 4.76 -25.75
C GLU A 246 10.79 5.11 -25.14
N PHE A 247 11.79 4.29 -25.44
CA PHE A 247 13.18 4.53 -25.10
C PHE A 247 14.15 3.79 -26.02
N ALA A 248 15.39 4.27 -26.09
CA ALA A 248 16.46 3.62 -26.83
C ALA A 248 17.67 3.38 -25.93
N LEU A 249 18.29 2.22 -26.07
CA LEU A 249 19.58 1.91 -25.46
C LEU A 249 20.70 2.40 -26.38
N SER A 250 21.85 2.77 -25.80
CA SER A 250 23.02 3.08 -26.60
C SER A 250 23.49 1.85 -27.39
N VAL A 251 24.10 2.08 -28.56
CA VAL A 251 24.71 1.02 -29.37
C VAL A 251 25.73 0.23 -28.54
N GLU A 252 26.52 0.92 -27.70
CA GLU A 252 27.51 0.29 -26.82
C GLU A 252 26.86 -0.67 -25.81
N LEU A 253 25.80 -0.24 -25.12
CA LEU A 253 25.10 -1.09 -24.16
C LEU A 253 24.46 -2.30 -24.85
N THR A 254 23.85 -2.08 -26.03
CA THR A 254 23.26 -3.15 -26.85
C THR A 254 24.30 -4.20 -27.24
N GLN A 255 25.49 -3.78 -27.67
CA GLN A 255 26.59 -4.69 -28.02
C GLN A 255 27.07 -5.47 -26.80
N LYS A 256 27.22 -4.82 -25.64
CA LYS A 256 27.62 -5.47 -24.39
C LYS A 256 26.60 -6.51 -23.91
N LEU A 257 25.30 -6.22 -24.02
CA LEU A 257 24.23 -7.18 -23.69
C LEU A 257 24.25 -8.39 -24.65
N THR A 258 24.46 -8.13 -25.94
CA THR A 258 24.58 -9.19 -26.95
C THR A 258 25.80 -10.07 -26.68
N GLN A 259 26.94 -9.46 -26.35
CA GLN A 259 28.16 -10.18 -26.00
C GLN A 259 27.99 -11.02 -24.73
N LEU A 260 27.37 -10.47 -23.68
CA LEU A 260 27.05 -11.22 -22.46
C LEU A 260 26.19 -12.45 -22.78
N SER A 261 25.15 -12.27 -23.60
CA SER A 261 24.26 -13.37 -24.00
C SER A 261 25.04 -14.49 -24.70
N GLN A 262 25.93 -14.13 -25.64
CA GLN A 262 26.78 -15.08 -26.34
C GLN A 262 27.75 -15.81 -25.40
N GLN A 263 28.39 -15.09 -24.46
CA GLN A 263 29.33 -15.67 -23.50
C GLN A 263 28.66 -16.69 -22.57
N GLN A 264 27.41 -16.45 -22.19
CA GLN A 264 26.65 -17.31 -21.28
C GLN A 264 25.85 -18.40 -22.01
N GLY A 265 25.94 -18.46 -23.35
CA GLY A 265 25.23 -19.44 -24.16
C GLY A 265 23.71 -19.31 -24.08
N VAL A 266 23.20 -18.08 -24.02
CA VAL A 266 21.78 -17.73 -23.98
C VAL A 266 21.43 -16.75 -25.10
N THR A 267 20.15 -16.62 -25.44
CA THR A 267 19.70 -15.62 -26.42
C THR A 267 19.59 -14.24 -25.78
N LEU A 268 19.60 -13.18 -26.60
CA LEU A 268 19.36 -11.82 -26.12
C LEU A 268 17.98 -11.68 -25.44
N PHE A 269 16.97 -12.39 -25.94
CA PHE A 269 15.65 -12.48 -25.30
C PHE A 269 15.75 -13.00 -23.86
N MET A 270 16.47 -14.11 -23.64
CA MET A 270 16.66 -14.70 -22.30
C MET A 270 17.35 -13.72 -21.35
N THR A 271 18.38 -13.01 -21.82
CA THR A 271 19.09 -11.99 -21.02
C THR A 271 18.17 -10.83 -20.62
N LEU A 272 17.38 -10.30 -21.56
CA LEU A 272 16.48 -9.19 -21.29
C LEU A 272 15.28 -9.62 -20.41
N LEU A 273 14.77 -10.84 -20.60
CA LEU A 273 13.75 -11.43 -19.74
C LEU A 273 14.26 -11.61 -18.30
N ALA A 274 15.50 -12.07 -18.13
CA ALA A 274 16.14 -12.17 -16.80
C ALA A 274 16.23 -10.80 -16.12
N ALA A 275 16.59 -9.75 -16.86
CA ALA A 275 16.62 -8.38 -16.36
C ALA A 275 15.22 -7.87 -16.01
N TYR A 276 14.20 -8.17 -16.83
CA TYR A 276 12.82 -7.79 -16.57
C TYR A 276 12.25 -8.48 -15.32
N ASN A 277 12.46 -9.79 -15.17
CA ASN A 277 12.11 -10.53 -13.95
C ASN A 277 12.83 -9.96 -12.72
N THR A 278 14.11 -9.61 -12.85
CA THR A 278 14.86 -8.97 -11.76
C THR A 278 14.25 -7.62 -11.37
N LEU A 279 13.87 -6.79 -12.34
CA LEU A 279 13.18 -5.52 -12.07
C LEU A 279 11.85 -5.74 -11.34
N LEU A 280 11.03 -6.66 -11.82
CA LEU A 280 9.75 -7.01 -11.21
C LEU A 280 9.93 -7.55 -9.78
N TYR A 281 10.96 -8.36 -9.52
CA TYR A 281 11.32 -8.80 -8.16
C TYR A 281 11.64 -7.63 -7.24
N ARG A 282 12.43 -6.65 -7.72
CA ARG A 282 12.79 -5.46 -6.93
C ARG A 282 11.58 -4.56 -6.64
N TYR A 283 10.59 -4.53 -7.52
CA TYR A 283 9.36 -3.75 -7.36
C TYR A 283 8.29 -4.43 -6.50
N THR A 284 8.15 -5.75 -6.60
CA THR A 284 7.04 -6.50 -6.00
C THR A 284 7.44 -7.32 -4.78
N ARG A 285 8.75 -7.52 -4.58
CA ARG A 285 9.34 -8.43 -3.57
C ARG A 285 8.92 -9.89 -3.74
N GLN A 286 8.33 -10.25 -4.88
CA GLN A 286 7.95 -11.62 -5.20
C GLN A 286 9.13 -12.34 -5.83
N THR A 287 9.48 -13.51 -5.29
CA THR A 287 10.53 -14.36 -5.86
C THR A 287 10.01 -15.25 -6.98
N ASP A 288 8.71 -15.52 -7.04
CA ASP A 288 8.10 -16.38 -8.07
C ASP A 288 7.28 -15.51 -9.03
N ILE A 289 7.79 -15.33 -10.25
CA ILE A 289 7.28 -14.34 -11.22
C ILE A 289 6.82 -15.04 -12.49
N LEU A 290 5.61 -14.70 -12.95
CA LEU A 290 5.04 -15.19 -14.19
C LEU A 290 4.98 -14.04 -15.19
N VAL A 291 5.61 -14.25 -16.35
CA VAL A 291 5.62 -13.28 -17.46
C VAL A 291 5.02 -13.94 -18.69
N GLY A 292 4.04 -13.28 -19.31
CA GLY A 292 3.55 -13.68 -20.62
C GLY A 292 4.56 -13.33 -21.72
N THR A 293 4.74 -14.20 -22.70
CA THR A 293 5.48 -13.88 -23.93
C THR A 293 4.68 -14.32 -25.15
N PRO A 294 4.52 -13.46 -26.18
CA PRO A 294 4.00 -13.91 -27.45
C PRO A 294 5.06 -14.75 -28.17
N ILE A 295 4.61 -15.74 -28.92
CA ILE A 295 5.42 -16.50 -29.85
C ILE A 295 4.76 -16.52 -31.23
N ALA A 296 5.55 -16.50 -32.30
CA ALA A 296 5.02 -16.51 -33.66
C ALA A 296 4.30 -17.83 -34.00
N ASN A 297 4.72 -18.94 -33.37
CA ASN A 297 4.21 -20.29 -33.61
C ASN A 297 4.29 -20.69 -35.10
N ARG A 298 5.41 -20.33 -35.73
CA ARG A 298 5.73 -20.60 -37.14
C ARG A 298 7.06 -21.33 -37.24
N ASP A 299 7.05 -22.59 -36.81
CA ASP A 299 8.21 -23.49 -36.79
C ASP A 299 8.34 -24.34 -38.07
N ARG A 300 7.49 -24.09 -39.06
CA ARG A 300 7.36 -24.87 -40.31
C ARG A 300 7.36 -23.99 -41.55
N SER A 301 8.10 -24.44 -42.56
CA SER A 301 8.21 -23.75 -43.85
C SER A 301 6.87 -23.58 -44.57
N GLU A 302 5.93 -24.50 -44.36
CA GLU A 302 4.61 -24.52 -45.00
C GLU A 302 3.73 -23.33 -44.57
N ILE A 303 3.95 -22.79 -43.37
CA ILE A 303 3.14 -21.70 -42.78
C ILE A 303 3.86 -20.36 -42.75
N GLU A 304 5.18 -20.30 -42.99
CA GLU A 304 5.96 -19.05 -42.95
C GLU A 304 5.43 -17.97 -43.90
N GLY A 305 5.03 -18.37 -45.11
CA GLY A 305 4.53 -17.47 -46.16
C GLY A 305 3.04 -17.16 -46.12
N LEU A 306 2.31 -17.60 -45.09
CA LEU A 306 0.85 -17.41 -44.99
C LEU A 306 0.47 -16.17 -44.19
N ILE A 307 -0.56 -15.47 -44.63
CA ILE A 307 -1.31 -14.55 -43.77
C ILE A 307 -2.29 -15.40 -42.94
N GLY A 308 -2.35 -15.15 -41.63
CA GLY A 308 -3.20 -15.88 -40.70
C GLY A 308 -2.85 -15.62 -39.23
N PHE A 309 -3.70 -16.06 -38.30
CA PHE A 309 -3.46 -15.89 -36.87
C PHE A 309 -2.75 -17.11 -36.27
N PHE A 310 -1.43 -17.07 -36.14
CA PHE A 310 -0.65 -18.19 -35.60
C PHE A 310 -0.18 -17.96 -34.17
N VAL A 311 -0.10 -16.68 -33.75
CA VAL A 311 0.46 -16.29 -32.45
C VAL A 311 -0.17 -17.07 -31.30
N ASN A 312 0.70 -17.66 -30.48
CA ASN A 312 0.34 -18.24 -29.19
C ASN A 312 1.02 -17.45 -28.06
N THR A 313 0.55 -17.63 -26.82
CA THR A 313 1.11 -16.99 -25.63
C THR A 313 1.64 -18.05 -24.66
N LEU A 314 2.91 -17.93 -24.29
CA LEU A 314 3.52 -18.78 -23.26
C LEU A 314 3.61 -18.03 -21.93
N VAL A 315 3.49 -18.77 -20.82
CA VAL A 315 3.64 -18.22 -19.47
C VAL A 315 4.97 -18.69 -18.90
N LEU A 316 5.93 -17.78 -18.80
CA LEU A 316 7.27 -18.07 -18.33
C LEU A 316 7.35 -17.82 -16.83
N ARG A 317 7.47 -18.90 -16.04
CA ARG A 317 7.61 -18.85 -14.58
C ARG A 317 9.08 -18.83 -14.19
N THR A 318 9.50 -17.85 -13.41
CA THR A 318 10.88 -17.71 -12.93
C THR A 318 10.91 -17.69 -11.41
N ASP A 319 11.69 -18.59 -10.81
CA ASP A 319 12.00 -18.56 -9.39
C ASP A 319 13.32 -17.81 -9.15
N LEU A 320 13.26 -16.78 -8.33
CA LEU A 320 14.35 -15.90 -7.92
C LEU A 320 14.69 -16.10 -6.43
N SER A 321 14.15 -17.15 -5.80
CA SER A 321 14.45 -17.53 -4.43
C SER A 321 15.94 -17.84 -4.27
N GLY A 322 16.48 -17.57 -3.07
CA GLY A 322 17.91 -17.75 -2.79
C GLY A 322 18.82 -16.61 -3.29
N ASP A 323 18.26 -15.59 -3.94
CA ASP A 323 18.97 -14.38 -4.40
C ASP A 323 20.20 -14.70 -5.26
N PRO A 324 20.01 -15.36 -6.42
CA PRO A 324 21.13 -15.75 -7.28
C PRO A 324 21.89 -14.53 -7.80
N SER A 325 23.13 -14.74 -8.25
CA SER A 325 23.77 -13.79 -9.15
C SER A 325 23.07 -13.74 -10.50
N PHE A 326 23.22 -12.63 -11.23
CA PHE A 326 22.63 -12.52 -12.56
C PHE A 326 23.19 -13.59 -13.52
N GLU A 327 24.49 -13.90 -13.41
CA GLU A 327 25.15 -14.99 -14.15
C GLU A 327 24.52 -16.37 -13.84
N GLU A 328 24.19 -16.66 -12.58
CA GLU A 328 23.53 -17.91 -12.18
C GLU A 328 22.06 -18.00 -12.61
N LEU A 329 21.40 -16.87 -12.83
CA LEU A 329 20.01 -16.80 -13.28
C LEU A 329 19.86 -17.15 -14.77
N LEU A 330 20.83 -16.79 -15.61
CA LEU A 330 20.74 -16.97 -17.06
C LEU A 330 20.57 -18.44 -17.50
N PRO A 331 21.30 -19.43 -16.95
CA PRO A 331 21.04 -20.84 -17.24
C PRO A 331 19.63 -21.29 -16.85
N GLN A 332 19.10 -20.82 -15.72
CA GLN A 332 17.75 -21.18 -15.26
C GLN A 332 16.68 -20.67 -16.22
N ILE A 333 16.83 -19.41 -16.67
CA ILE A 333 15.96 -18.82 -17.68
C ILE A 333 16.06 -19.58 -19.00
N ARG A 334 17.27 -20.02 -19.40
CA ARG A 334 17.46 -20.81 -20.61
C ARG A 334 16.71 -22.13 -20.55
N GLU A 335 16.89 -22.92 -19.49
CA GLU A 335 16.21 -24.21 -19.34
C GLU A 335 14.69 -24.05 -19.33
N MET A 336 14.19 -23.05 -18.58
CA MET A 336 12.77 -22.71 -18.54
C MET A 336 12.21 -22.33 -19.92
N ALA A 337 12.90 -21.44 -20.65
CA ALA A 337 12.44 -20.98 -21.95
C ALA A 337 12.49 -22.10 -23.01
N LEU A 338 13.53 -22.93 -23.00
CA LEU A 338 13.61 -24.09 -23.89
C LEU A 338 12.53 -25.13 -23.59
N GLY A 339 12.25 -25.39 -22.31
CA GLY A 339 11.14 -26.25 -21.89
C GLY A 339 9.79 -25.71 -22.36
N ALA A 340 9.57 -24.40 -22.22
CA ALA A 340 8.36 -23.74 -22.71
C ALA A 340 8.23 -23.81 -24.24
N TYR A 341 9.32 -23.60 -24.99
CA TYR A 341 9.31 -23.70 -26.45
C TYR A 341 9.09 -25.12 -26.97
N ALA A 342 9.58 -26.14 -26.26
CA ALA A 342 9.30 -27.54 -26.59
C ALA A 342 7.82 -27.90 -26.41
N HIS A 343 7.08 -27.12 -25.60
CA HIS A 343 5.66 -27.32 -25.31
C HIS A 343 4.79 -26.15 -25.77
N GLN A 344 5.21 -25.49 -26.85
CA GLN A 344 4.60 -24.24 -27.31
C GLN A 344 3.28 -24.42 -28.08
N ASP A 345 2.98 -25.66 -28.48
CA ASP A 345 1.80 -25.99 -29.29
C ASP A 345 0.50 -25.95 -28.48
N LEU A 346 0.57 -26.01 -27.14
CA LEU A 346 -0.60 -25.95 -26.28
C LEU A 346 -1.25 -24.56 -26.35
N PRO A 347 -2.52 -24.43 -26.77
CA PRO A 347 -3.23 -23.16 -26.74
C PRO A 347 -3.35 -22.63 -25.31
N PHE A 348 -3.09 -21.34 -25.13
CA PHE A 348 -3.15 -20.66 -23.83
C PHE A 348 -4.51 -20.85 -23.12
N GLU A 349 -5.61 -20.93 -23.84
CA GLU A 349 -6.96 -21.05 -23.27
C GLU A 349 -7.18 -22.41 -22.64
N MET A 350 -6.68 -23.47 -23.29
CA MET A 350 -6.74 -24.82 -22.75
C MET A 350 -5.95 -24.92 -21.45
N LEU A 351 -4.83 -24.19 -21.37
CA LEU A 351 -4.05 -24.07 -20.15
C LEU A 351 -4.82 -23.36 -19.03
N VAL A 352 -5.48 -22.24 -19.34
CA VAL A 352 -6.33 -21.51 -18.38
C VAL A 352 -7.50 -22.36 -17.89
N GLU A 353 -8.21 -23.03 -18.79
CA GLU A 353 -9.33 -23.92 -18.46
C GLU A 353 -8.89 -25.08 -17.58
N LYS A 354 -7.75 -25.71 -17.89
CA LYS A 354 -7.26 -26.88 -17.16
C LYS A 354 -6.74 -26.55 -15.77
N LEU A 355 -6.16 -25.37 -15.58
CA LEU A 355 -5.63 -24.94 -14.28
C LEU A 355 -6.73 -24.51 -13.28
N GLN A 356 -7.99 -24.35 -13.72
CA GLN A 356 -9.18 -24.10 -12.87
C GLN A 356 -8.98 -23.07 -11.74
N ARG A 357 -8.24 -21.99 -12.01
CA ARG A 357 -8.04 -20.91 -11.02
C ARG A 357 -9.28 -20.03 -10.99
N GLU A 358 -9.70 -19.61 -9.79
CA GLU A 358 -10.84 -18.68 -9.61
C GLU A 358 -10.70 -17.50 -10.58
N ARG A 359 -11.76 -17.21 -11.35
CA ARG A 359 -11.76 -16.09 -12.28
C ARG A 359 -11.97 -14.80 -11.49
N ASP A 360 -10.95 -13.96 -11.49
CA ASP A 360 -11.04 -12.56 -11.07
C ASP A 360 -11.23 -11.68 -12.31
N LEU A 361 -12.23 -10.80 -12.29
CA LEU A 361 -12.52 -9.90 -13.41
C LEU A 361 -11.60 -8.67 -13.43
N SER A 362 -10.83 -8.42 -12.38
CA SER A 362 -9.96 -7.26 -12.23
C SER A 362 -8.61 -7.39 -12.93
N HIS A 363 -8.23 -8.59 -13.38
CA HIS A 363 -6.94 -8.84 -14.03
C HIS A 363 -6.95 -10.08 -14.94
N THR A 364 -5.98 -10.17 -15.84
CA THR A 364 -5.78 -11.34 -16.70
C THR A 364 -5.41 -12.59 -15.90
N PRO A 365 -5.81 -13.79 -16.36
CA PRO A 365 -5.46 -15.05 -15.71
C PRO A 365 -3.97 -15.38 -15.92
N LEU A 366 -3.38 -16.04 -14.92
CA LEU A 366 -1.99 -16.55 -14.87
C LEU A 366 -0.88 -15.49 -14.80
N PHE A 367 -0.96 -14.40 -15.55
CA PHE A 367 0.04 -13.34 -15.52
C PHE A 367 -0.60 -11.97 -15.78
N GLN A 368 0.04 -10.91 -15.29
CA GLN A 368 -0.39 -9.52 -15.45
C GLN A 368 0.59 -8.67 -16.27
N VAL A 369 1.77 -9.23 -16.55
CA VAL A 369 2.87 -8.55 -17.21
C VAL A 369 3.34 -9.33 -18.43
N MET A 370 3.71 -8.63 -19.49
CA MET A 370 4.18 -9.24 -20.74
C MET A 370 5.54 -8.70 -21.15
N PHE A 371 6.38 -9.59 -21.70
CA PHE A 371 7.65 -9.24 -22.30
C PHE A 371 7.72 -9.76 -23.74
N ALA A 372 8.15 -8.91 -24.68
CA ALA A 372 8.31 -9.29 -26.08
C ALA A 372 9.63 -8.72 -26.64
N LEU A 373 10.36 -9.53 -27.41
CA LEU A 373 11.48 -9.07 -28.23
C LEU A 373 11.15 -9.37 -29.71
N GLN A 374 10.91 -8.32 -30.48
CA GLN A 374 10.71 -8.41 -31.91
C GLN A 374 12.07 -8.48 -32.62
N ASN A 375 12.27 -9.56 -33.38
CA ASN A 375 13.50 -9.83 -34.12
C ASN A 375 13.31 -9.77 -35.64
N ALA A 376 12.09 -9.42 -36.12
CA ALA A 376 11.78 -9.39 -37.54
C ALA A 376 12.08 -8.00 -38.12
N PRO A 377 13.09 -7.83 -38.98
CA PRO A 377 13.34 -6.55 -39.61
C PRO A 377 12.21 -6.22 -40.59
N ILE A 378 11.49 -5.12 -40.34
CA ILE A 378 10.69 -4.51 -41.39
C ILE A 378 11.70 -3.87 -42.36
N SER A 379 12.03 -4.60 -43.43
CA SER A 379 12.93 -4.12 -44.47
C SER A 379 12.42 -2.76 -44.99
N GLN A 380 13.31 -1.81 -45.30
CA GLN A 380 12.92 -0.57 -45.96
C GLN A 380 12.13 -0.90 -47.23
N VAL A 381 10.84 -0.55 -47.22
CA VAL A 381 9.93 -0.89 -48.31
C VAL A 381 10.20 0.06 -49.48
N GLU A 382 10.91 -0.41 -50.49
CA GLU A 382 11.09 0.35 -51.73
C GLU A 382 9.97 0.05 -52.72
N LEU A 383 9.08 1.02 -52.91
CA LEU A 383 8.02 1.01 -53.91
C LEU A 383 8.46 1.88 -55.10
N THR A 384 8.24 1.40 -56.32
CA THR A 384 8.69 2.07 -57.54
C THR A 384 8.06 3.46 -57.64
N GLY A 385 8.88 4.51 -57.62
CA GLY A 385 8.44 5.90 -57.67
C GLY A 385 7.99 6.50 -56.33
N LEU A 386 8.18 5.79 -55.21
CA LEU A 386 7.76 6.20 -53.88
C LEU A 386 8.83 5.94 -52.81
N SER A 387 8.97 6.88 -51.88
CA SER A 387 9.60 6.65 -50.58
C SER A 387 8.53 6.24 -49.57
N VAL A 388 8.80 5.19 -48.79
CA VAL A 388 7.87 4.65 -47.79
C VAL A 388 8.46 4.81 -46.39
N SER A 389 7.65 5.30 -45.47
CA SER A 389 7.97 5.34 -44.04
C SER A 389 6.78 4.86 -43.22
N SER A 390 7.06 4.19 -42.09
CA SER A 390 6.00 3.84 -41.14
C SER A 390 5.51 5.09 -40.42
N LEU A 391 4.20 5.21 -40.27
CA LEU A 391 3.57 6.24 -39.45
C LEU A 391 3.03 5.56 -38.18
N PRO A 392 3.62 5.81 -37.00
CA PRO A 392 3.10 5.24 -35.76
C PRO A 392 1.71 5.79 -35.48
N ILE A 393 0.79 4.89 -35.12
CA ILE A 393 -0.55 5.22 -34.66
C ILE A 393 -0.51 5.14 -33.14
N GLU A 394 -0.89 6.20 -32.44
CA GLU A 394 -0.94 6.18 -30.97
C GLU A 394 -1.91 5.08 -30.50
N ASN A 395 -1.36 4.03 -29.87
CA ASN A 395 -2.17 3.03 -29.20
C ASN A 395 -2.64 3.60 -27.86
N THR A 396 -3.94 3.87 -27.77
CA THR A 396 -4.59 4.30 -26.52
C THR A 396 -5.12 3.12 -25.70
N THR A 397 -4.63 1.90 -25.96
CA THR A 397 -5.11 0.66 -25.34
C THR A 397 -3.96 -0.12 -24.72
N ALA A 398 -4.18 -0.69 -23.53
CA ALA A 398 -3.25 -1.58 -22.86
C ALA A 398 -3.92 -2.93 -22.57
N LYS A 399 -3.35 -4.03 -23.07
CA LYS A 399 -3.98 -5.37 -22.95
C LYS A 399 -3.71 -6.05 -21.60
N PHE A 400 -2.62 -5.63 -20.96
CA PHE A 400 -2.14 -6.11 -19.68
C PHE A 400 -1.88 -4.92 -18.77
N ASP A 401 -1.56 -5.14 -17.50
CA ASP A 401 -1.21 -4.05 -16.61
C ASP A 401 0.04 -3.32 -17.11
N LEU A 402 1.02 -4.10 -17.60
CA LEU A 402 2.29 -3.60 -18.09
C LEU A 402 2.89 -4.56 -19.14
N THR A 403 3.27 -4.03 -20.29
CA THR A 403 3.99 -4.75 -21.34
C THR A 403 5.29 -4.02 -21.66
N LEU A 404 6.40 -4.75 -21.65
CA LEU A 404 7.68 -4.29 -22.19
C LEU A 404 7.93 -4.96 -23.54
N ALA A 405 7.86 -4.19 -24.61
CA ALA A 405 8.24 -4.61 -25.95
C ALA A 405 9.61 -4.03 -26.31
N MET A 406 10.48 -4.83 -26.93
CA MET A 406 11.79 -4.38 -27.41
C MET A 406 12.03 -4.86 -28.84
N GLU A 407 12.86 -4.12 -29.58
CA GLU A 407 13.26 -4.41 -30.94
C GLU A 407 14.77 -4.16 -31.09
N ASN A 408 15.46 -5.06 -31.80
CA ASN A 408 16.87 -4.86 -32.13
C ASN A 408 17.01 -4.17 -33.49
N THR A 409 17.30 -2.87 -33.47
CA THR A 409 17.42 -2.05 -34.69
C THR A 409 18.88 -1.87 -35.10
N ALA A 410 19.11 -1.32 -36.30
CA ALA A 410 20.45 -0.95 -36.77
C ALA A 410 21.14 0.08 -35.85
N THR A 411 20.37 0.85 -35.08
CA THR A 411 20.87 1.88 -34.15
C THR A 411 20.94 1.42 -32.70
N GLY A 412 20.69 0.13 -32.42
CA GLY A 412 20.67 -0.45 -31.08
C GLY A 412 19.29 -0.98 -30.67
N LEU A 413 19.18 -1.47 -29.44
CA LEU A 413 17.89 -1.90 -28.87
C LEU A 413 17.00 -0.69 -28.60
N VAL A 414 15.80 -0.72 -29.15
CA VAL A 414 14.70 0.21 -28.86
C VAL A 414 13.66 -0.54 -28.03
N GLY A 415 13.05 0.12 -27.06
CA GLY A 415 12.04 -0.47 -26.19
C GLY A 415 10.87 0.46 -25.95
N GLY A 416 9.76 -0.13 -25.53
CA GLY A 416 8.52 0.58 -25.26
C GLY A 416 7.74 -0.07 -24.13
N TRP A 417 7.25 0.77 -23.23
CA TRP A 417 6.36 0.39 -22.14
C TRP A 417 4.93 0.74 -22.50
N GLU A 418 4.09 -0.26 -22.73
CA GLU A 418 2.63 -0.10 -22.76
C GLU A 418 2.10 -0.38 -21.34
N TYR A 419 1.24 0.50 -20.81
CA TYR A 419 0.74 0.39 -19.44
C TYR A 419 -0.71 0.85 -19.33
N ASN A 420 -1.42 0.27 -18.36
CA ASN A 420 -2.79 0.67 -18.05
C ASN A 420 -2.82 1.99 -17.25
N THR A 421 -3.48 3.02 -17.79
CA THR A 421 -3.54 4.37 -17.20
C THR A 421 -4.43 4.46 -15.96
N ASP A 422 -5.32 3.48 -15.75
CA ASP A 422 -6.11 3.38 -14.51
C ASP A 422 -5.28 2.85 -13.35
N LEU A 423 -4.09 2.30 -13.62
CA LEU A 423 -3.16 1.78 -12.60
C LEU A 423 -1.92 2.67 -12.42
N PHE A 424 -1.35 3.18 -13.52
CA PHE A 424 -0.06 3.88 -13.50
C PHE A 424 -0.14 5.28 -14.11
N ASP A 425 0.64 6.19 -13.53
CA ASP A 425 0.99 7.47 -14.14
C ASP A 425 2.16 7.32 -15.10
N SER A 426 2.16 8.14 -16.16
CA SER A 426 3.30 8.26 -17.08
C SER A 426 4.62 8.52 -16.33
N SER A 427 4.59 9.34 -15.27
CA SER A 427 5.77 9.62 -14.46
C SER A 427 6.36 8.38 -13.78
N THR A 428 5.52 7.41 -13.40
CA THR A 428 5.93 6.16 -12.75
C THR A 428 6.61 5.23 -13.75
N ILE A 429 6.08 5.16 -14.97
CA ILE A 429 6.67 4.37 -16.05
C ILE A 429 7.98 4.98 -16.55
N GLU A 430 8.07 6.32 -16.61
CA GLU A 430 9.31 7.04 -16.92
C GLU A 430 10.43 6.75 -15.90
N ARG A 431 10.10 6.68 -14.61
CA ARG A 431 11.04 6.23 -13.57
C ARG A 431 11.44 4.77 -13.79
N MET A 432 10.47 3.88 -14.00
CA MET A 432 10.71 2.45 -14.24
C MET A 432 11.62 2.20 -15.46
N LYS A 433 11.45 2.98 -16.54
CA LYS A 433 12.37 3.01 -17.69
C LYS A 433 13.80 3.32 -17.24
N GLY A 434 14.00 4.42 -16.50
CA GLY A 434 15.32 4.80 -15.98
C GLY A 434 15.95 3.70 -15.12
N HIS A 435 15.12 3.00 -14.35
CA HIS A 435 15.57 1.88 -13.51
C HIS A 435 16.01 0.67 -14.31
N PHE A 436 15.24 0.31 -15.34
CA PHE A 436 15.59 -0.78 -16.24
C PHE A 436 16.92 -0.52 -16.95
N VAL A 437 17.12 0.69 -17.49
CA VAL A 437 18.38 1.08 -18.16
C VAL A 437 19.58 1.06 -17.20
N THR A 438 19.38 1.56 -15.97
CA THR A 438 20.43 1.54 -14.93
C THR A 438 20.81 0.10 -14.57
N MET A 439 19.82 -0.77 -14.38
CA MET A 439 20.03 -2.18 -14.07
C MET A 439 20.75 -2.92 -15.21
N LEU A 440 20.34 -2.71 -16.47
CA LEU A 440 21.03 -3.31 -17.63
C LEU A 440 22.50 -2.89 -17.71
N SER A 441 22.79 -1.62 -17.41
CA SER A 441 24.16 -1.10 -17.37
C SER A 441 24.99 -1.74 -16.25
N ALA A 442 24.39 -1.97 -15.08
CA ALA A 442 25.04 -2.66 -13.97
C ALA A 442 25.28 -4.15 -14.25
N ILE A 443 24.32 -4.83 -14.89
CA ILE A 443 24.42 -6.24 -15.28
C ILE A 443 25.62 -6.47 -16.19
N VAL A 444 25.81 -5.66 -17.23
CA VAL A 444 26.95 -5.83 -18.14
C VAL A 444 28.29 -5.44 -17.49
N ALA A 445 28.28 -4.60 -16.46
CA ALA A 445 29.47 -4.22 -15.71
C ALA A 445 29.94 -5.33 -14.76
N ASN A 446 29.02 -6.02 -14.09
CA ASN A 446 29.34 -7.12 -13.18
C ASN A 446 28.19 -8.16 -13.09
N PRO A 447 28.12 -9.14 -13.99
CA PRO A 447 27.05 -10.15 -13.97
C PRO A 447 27.11 -11.10 -12.77
N LYS A 448 28.22 -11.12 -12.02
CA LYS A 448 28.38 -11.95 -10.80
C LYS A 448 27.72 -11.34 -9.56
N GLN A 449 27.22 -10.11 -9.66
CA GLN A 449 26.51 -9.46 -8.57
C GLN A 449 25.15 -10.13 -8.34
N ARG A 450 24.75 -10.24 -7.06
CA ARG A 450 23.42 -10.76 -6.68
C ARG A 450 22.33 -9.82 -7.17
N ILE A 451 21.21 -10.41 -7.60
CA ILE A 451 20.08 -9.65 -8.16
C ILE A 451 19.49 -8.64 -7.16
N SER A 452 19.54 -8.93 -5.85
CA SER A 452 19.16 -7.99 -4.78
C SER A 452 20.05 -6.76 -4.68
N GLN A 453 21.32 -6.88 -5.09
CA GLN A 453 22.34 -5.84 -4.93
C GLN A 453 22.55 -5.03 -6.21
N LEU A 454 22.01 -5.44 -7.35
CA LEU A 454 22.12 -4.69 -8.59
C LEU A 454 21.52 -3.28 -8.40
N PRO A 455 22.23 -2.21 -8.78
CA PRO A 455 21.72 -0.84 -8.79
C PRO A 455 20.46 -0.72 -9.66
N VAL A 456 19.41 -0.14 -9.09
CA VAL A 456 18.14 0.13 -9.77
C VAL A 456 17.89 1.63 -9.88
N LEU A 457 18.18 2.38 -8.82
CA LEU A 457 17.95 3.82 -8.78
C LEU A 457 18.92 4.53 -9.73
N THR A 458 18.39 5.50 -10.47
CA THR A 458 19.23 6.45 -11.20
C THR A 458 20.07 7.28 -10.21
N GLU A 459 21.17 7.87 -10.65
CA GLU A 459 22.00 8.73 -9.78
C GLU A 459 21.20 9.90 -9.20
N ILE A 460 20.29 10.48 -10.00
CA ILE A 460 19.41 11.59 -9.60
C ILE A 460 18.46 11.14 -8.49
N GLU A 461 17.74 10.04 -8.69
CA GLU A 461 16.79 9.52 -7.70
C GLU A 461 17.52 9.05 -6.43
N SER A 462 18.68 8.39 -6.57
CA SER A 462 19.49 7.97 -5.42
C SER A 462 19.93 9.18 -4.58
N ARG A 463 20.37 10.27 -5.21
CA ARG A 463 20.71 11.52 -4.53
C ARG A 463 19.48 12.13 -3.86
N GLN A 464 18.34 12.14 -4.53
CA GLN A 464 17.10 12.67 -3.99
C GLN A 464 16.66 11.93 -2.72
N LEU A 465 16.61 10.59 -2.77
CA LEU A 465 16.19 9.74 -1.65
C LEU A 465 17.20 9.74 -0.49
N LEU A 466 18.49 9.65 -0.77
CA LEU A 466 19.51 9.45 0.27
C LEU A 466 20.01 10.77 0.87
N VAL A 467 19.93 11.87 0.12
CA VAL A 467 20.51 13.16 0.52
C VAL A 467 19.44 14.24 0.60
N GLU A 468 18.75 14.57 -0.50
CA GLU A 468 17.94 15.80 -0.58
C GLU A 468 16.70 15.75 0.32
N TRP A 469 15.96 14.65 0.32
CA TRP A 469 14.81 14.47 1.23
C TRP A 469 15.21 14.22 2.69
N ASN A 470 16.50 14.01 2.93
CA ASN A 470 17.09 13.77 4.25
C ASN A 470 17.97 14.93 4.73
N ASP A 471 18.03 16.03 3.98
CA ASP A 471 18.75 17.26 4.35
C ASP A 471 17.93 18.09 5.34
N THR A 472 17.80 17.55 6.55
CA THR A 472 16.95 18.12 7.61
C THR A 472 17.78 18.78 8.72
N GLN A 473 19.08 18.99 8.49
CA GLN A 473 20.00 19.46 9.54
C GLN A 473 19.68 20.88 9.97
N VAL A 474 19.53 21.07 11.28
CA VAL A 474 19.18 22.35 11.91
C VAL A 474 19.88 22.43 13.26
N ASP A 475 20.47 23.58 13.56
CA ASP A 475 21.08 23.82 14.86
C ASP A 475 20.02 23.93 15.97
N TYR A 476 20.30 23.29 17.10
CA TYR A 476 19.52 23.39 18.34
C TYR A 476 20.47 23.27 19.55
N PRO A 477 20.08 23.75 20.74
CA PRO A 477 20.92 23.68 21.93
C PRO A 477 21.21 22.23 22.33
N ILE A 478 22.48 21.84 22.24
CA ILE A 478 22.98 20.51 22.66
C ILE A 478 23.80 20.57 23.96
N ASP A 479 24.02 21.77 24.47
CA ASP A 479 24.77 22.08 25.69
C ASP A 479 23.85 22.26 26.93
N LYS A 480 22.53 22.17 26.73
CA LYS A 480 21.52 22.38 27.77
C LYS A 480 20.65 21.15 27.98
N CYS A 481 19.88 21.18 29.06
CA CYS A 481 18.80 20.23 29.36
C CYS A 481 17.45 20.95 29.42
N ILE A 482 16.35 20.19 29.35
CA ILE A 482 15.01 20.80 29.23
C ILE A 482 14.61 21.66 30.44
N HIS A 483 15.03 21.27 31.65
CA HIS A 483 14.73 22.03 32.87
C HIS A 483 15.45 23.38 32.90
N GLN A 484 16.65 23.49 32.33
CA GLN A 484 17.38 24.75 32.21
C GLN A 484 16.68 25.71 31.23
N LEU A 485 16.14 25.18 30.12
CA LEU A 485 15.33 25.99 29.19
C LEU A 485 14.02 26.47 29.83
N PHE A 486 13.40 25.63 30.65
CA PHE A 486 12.25 26.03 31.45
C PHE A 486 12.61 27.14 32.46
N GLU A 487 13.75 27.04 33.13
CA GLU A 487 14.24 28.07 34.06
C GLU A 487 14.50 29.41 33.34
N GLU A 488 15.11 29.38 32.16
CA GLU A 488 15.31 30.56 31.33
C GLU A 488 13.97 31.21 30.93
N GLN A 489 12.97 30.40 30.59
CA GLN A 489 11.63 30.91 30.29
C GLN A 489 10.93 31.47 31.54
N CYS A 490 11.10 30.83 32.70
CA CYS A 490 10.57 31.31 33.97
C CYS A 490 11.12 32.70 34.33
N LEU A 491 12.40 32.97 34.05
CA LEU A 491 12.99 34.30 34.25
C LEU A 491 12.40 35.36 33.31
N ARG A 492 11.96 34.97 32.11
CA ARG A 492 11.36 35.89 31.12
C ARG A 492 9.92 36.24 31.46
N THR A 493 9.12 35.26 31.90
CA THR A 493 7.66 35.42 32.11
C THR A 493 7.19 34.83 33.44
N PRO A 494 7.69 35.28 34.60
CA PRO A 494 7.44 34.64 35.90
C PRO A 494 5.95 34.63 36.30
N ASN A 495 5.23 35.70 35.95
CA ASN A 495 3.81 35.90 36.28
C ASN A 495 2.84 35.30 35.25
N ALA A 496 3.34 34.77 34.13
CA ALA A 496 2.48 34.11 33.15
C ALA A 496 1.98 32.77 33.68
N VAL A 497 0.77 32.36 33.29
CA VAL A 497 0.20 31.06 33.67
C VAL A 497 0.90 29.95 32.89
N ALA A 498 1.49 28.98 33.60
CA ALA A 498 2.18 27.84 33.01
C ALA A 498 1.27 26.62 32.89
N VAL A 499 0.52 26.30 33.95
CA VAL A 499 -0.31 25.09 34.03
C VAL A 499 -1.68 25.44 34.60
N VAL A 500 -2.73 24.90 33.99
CA VAL A 500 -4.12 25.01 34.43
C VAL A 500 -4.72 23.63 34.58
N PHE A 501 -5.35 23.37 35.72
CA PHE A 501 -6.15 22.17 35.95
C PHE A 501 -7.37 22.52 36.78
N GLU A 502 -8.55 22.33 36.20
CA GLU A 502 -9.82 22.78 36.79
C GLU A 502 -9.77 24.26 37.22
N ASN A 503 -9.97 24.52 38.51
CA ASN A 503 -9.93 25.86 39.12
C ASN A 503 -8.54 26.23 39.65
N GLN A 504 -7.54 25.36 39.47
CA GLN A 504 -6.17 25.61 39.88
C GLN A 504 -5.34 26.10 38.71
N GLN A 505 -4.47 27.08 38.98
CA GLN A 505 -3.49 27.57 38.03
C GLN A 505 -2.17 27.84 38.76
N LEU A 506 -1.05 27.49 38.13
CA LEU A 506 0.27 27.91 38.58
C LEU A 506 0.90 28.84 37.56
N THR A 507 1.51 29.91 38.04
CA THR A 507 2.41 30.71 37.22
C THR A 507 3.74 29.98 37.00
N TYR A 508 4.54 30.44 36.04
CA TYR A 508 5.89 29.92 35.81
C TYR A 508 6.75 29.95 37.08
N GLU A 509 6.73 31.07 37.82
CA GLU A 509 7.48 31.21 39.08
C GLU A 509 7.01 30.23 40.15
N GLN A 510 5.69 30.09 40.32
CA GLN A 510 5.11 29.16 41.30
C GLN A 510 5.44 27.71 40.94
N LEU A 511 5.32 27.32 39.67
CA LEU A 511 5.68 25.98 39.21
C LEU A 511 7.18 25.72 39.42
N ASN A 512 8.05 26.67 39.07
CA ASN A 512 9.49 26.55 39.23
C ASN A 512 9.89 26.38 40.70
N SER A 513 9.35 27.23 41.58
CA SER A 513 9.60 27.19 43.02
C SER A 513 9.20 25.83 43.62
N ARG A 514 7.99 25.35 43.34
CA ARG A 514 7.53 24.03 43.80
C ARG A 514 8.39 22.88 43.27
N ALA A 515 8.78 22.93 41.99
CA ALA A 515 9.63 21.90 41.40
C ALA A 515 11.06 21.93 41.96
N ASN A 516 11.60 23.11 42.28
CA ASN A 516 12.91 23.25 42.94
C ASN A 516 12.90 22.62 44.33
N GLN A 517 11.85 22.89 45.12
CA GLN A 517 11.69 22.30 46.45
C GLN A 517 11.65 20.77 46.39
N LEU A 518 10.89 20.22 45.45
CA LEU A 518 10.88 18.78 45.21
C LEU A 518 12.24 18.26 44.73
N ALA A 519 12.94 19.00 43.86
CA ALA A 519 14.26 18.60 43.37
C ALA A 519 15.31 18.53 44.49
N HIS A 520 15.34 19.50 45.40
CA HIS A 520 16.21 19.47 46.59
C HIS A 520 15.87 18.29 47.50
N TYR A 521 14.58 17.99 47.68
CA TYR A 521 14.15 16.81 48.43
C TYR A 521 14.62 15.52 47.75
N LEU A 522 14.40 15.36 46.44
CA LEU A 522 14.83 14.19 45.68
C LEU A 522 16.36 14.02 45.67
N ARG A 523 17.13 15.11 45.63
CA ARG A 523 18.58 15.06 45.81
C ARG A 523 18.99 14.48 47.16
N SER A 524 18.28 14.83 48.22
CA SER A 524 18.55 14.26 49.55
C SER A 524 18.30 12.75 49.61
N LEU A 525 17.50 12.20 48.67
CA LEU A 525 17.24 10.77 48.50
C LEU A 525 18.20 10.09 47.51
N GLY A 526 19.21 10.80 47.01
CA GLY A 526 20.24 10.25 46.13
C GLY A 526 19.92 10.30 44.63
N VAL A 527 18.87 11.01 44.21
CA VAL A 527 18.57 11.21 42.78
C VAL A 527 19.69 12.02 42.12
N GLY A 528 20.08 11.64 40.90
CA GLY A 528 21.14 12.28 40.12
C GLY A 528 21.19 11.78 38.68
N ALA A 529 22.30 12.04 37.97
CA ALA A 529 22.45 11.72 36.55
C ALA A 529 22.13 10.25 36.25
N ASP A 530 21.26 10.01 35.26
CA ASP A 530 20.78 8.69 34.82
C ASP A 530 20.09 7.83 35.92
N VAL A 531 19.81 8.38 37.10
CA VAL A 531 18.99 7.70 38.13
C VAL A 531 17.53 7.72 37.71
N LEU A 532 16.90 6.53 37.67
CA LEU A 532 15.51 6.35 37.29
C LEU A 532 14.57 6.56 38.49
N VAL A 533 13.65 7.51 38.37
CA VAL A 533 12.64 7.82 39.39
C VAL A 533 11.26 7.45 38.85
N GLY A 534 10.56 6.54 39.55
CA GLY A 534 9.20 6.17 39.19
C GLY A 534 8.23 7.31 39.50
N ILE A 535 7.23 7.50 38.65
CA ILE A 535 6.13 8.43 38.90
C ILE A 535 4.79 7.77 38.55
N CYS A 536 3.97 7.52 39.57
CA CYS A 536 2.64 6.91 39.45
C CYS A 536 1.59 7.86 40.03
N VAL A 537 1.05 8.73 39.17
CA VAL A 537 0.14 9.82 39.54
C VAL A 537 -0.96 9.98 38.49
N GLU A 538 -2.12 10.47 38.92
CA GLU A 538 -3.15 10.96 38.01
C GLU A 538 -2.80 12.35 37.46
N ARG A 539 -3.51 12.80 36.41
CA ARG A 539 -3.34 14.14 35.85
C ARG A 539 -3.70 15.19 36.88
N SER A 540 -2.70 15.96 37.31
CA SER A 540 -2.88 17.07 38.24
C SER A 540 -1.72 18.07 38.14
N VAL A 541 -1.79 19.16 38.90
CA VAL A 541 -0.68 20.12 38.99
C VAL A 541 0.58 19.44 39.58
N GLU A 542 0.40 18.55 40.55
CA GLU A 542 1.45 17.78 41.20
C GLU A 542 2.19 16.87 40.21
N MET A 543 1.51 16.34 39.19
CA MET A 543 2.16 15.59 38.11
C MET A 543 3.24 16.42 37.41
N VAL A 544 2.93 17.66 37.03
CA VAL A 544 3.89 18.54 36.35
C VAL A 544 5.02 18.95 37.28
N VAL A 545 4.71 19.24 38.56
CA VAL A 545 5.72 19.50 39.61
C VAL A 545 6.64 18.29 39.77
N GLY A 546 6.09 17.08 39.80
CA GLY A 546 6.80 15.80 39.90
C GLY A 546 7.78 15.59 38.76
N LEU A 547 7.30 15.67 37.52
CA LEU A 547 8.12 15.51 36.32
C LEU A 547 9.27 16.53 36.29
N LEU A 548 8.98 17.81 36.54
CA LEU A 548 9.99 18.86 36.53
C LEU A 548 10.98 18.72 37.70
N GLY A 549 10.51 18.32 38.89
CA GLY A 549 11.35 18.09 40.06
C GLY A 549 12.35 16.94 39.87
N ILE A 550 11.93 15.85 39.21
CA ILE A 550 12.82 14.73 38.84
C ILE A 550 13.94 15.22 37.91
N LEU A 551 13.57 15.94 36.84
CA LEU A 551 14.54 16.43 35.86
C LEU A 551 15.51 17.45 36.46
N LYS A 552 15.02 18.35 37.33
CA LYS A 552 15.85 19.32 38.07
C LYS A 552 16.79 18.65 39.06
N ALA A 553 16.37 17.55 39.69
CA ALA A 553 17.26 16.73 40.51
C ALA A 553 18.32 15.98 39.68
N GLY A 554 18.21 16.01 38.35
CA GLY A 554 19.12 15.35 37.42
C GLY A 554 18.75 13.91 37.07
N GLY A 555 17.65 13.40 37.61
CA GLY A 555 17.14 12.06 37.31
C GLY A 555 16.33 12.01 36.01
N ALA A 556 15.96 10.79 35.62
CA ALA A 556 15.05 10.52 34.51
C ALA A 556 13.76 9.89 35.05
N TYR A 557 12.61 10.33 34.57
CA TYR A 557 11.33 9.80 35.06
C TYR A 557 10.93 8.52 34.32
N VAL A 558 10.31 7.60 35.07
CA VAL A 558 9.67 6.37 34.57
C VAL A 558 8.18 6.46 34.91
N PRO A 559 7.32 6.86 33.96
CA PRO A 559 5.90 7.00 34.22
C PRO A 559 5.23 5.62 34.33
N LEU A 560 4.42 5.48 35.37
CA LEU A 560 3.67 4.27 35.72
C LEU A 560 2.19 4.65 35.73
N ASP A 561 1.40 4.07 34.83
CA ASP A 561 -0.04 4.34 34.79
C ASP A 561 -0.73 3.65 36.00
N PRO A 562 -1.42 4.39 36.87
CA PRO A 562 -2.08 3.81 38.04
C PRO A 562 -3.20 2.82 37.70
N GLU A 563 -3.68 2.82 36.45
CA GLU A 563 -4.70 1.87 35.97
C GLU A 563 -4.08 0.58 35.39
N TYR A 564 -2.75 0.44 35.38
CA TYR A 564 -2.12 -0.84 35.01
C TYR A 564 -2.29 -1.90 36.10
N PRO A 565 -2.39 -3.20 35.73
CA PRO A 565 -2.39 -4.28 36.70
C PRO A 565 -1.12 -4.28 37.56
N GLN A 566 -1.26 -4.72 38.82
CA GLN A 566 -0.17 -4.75 39.80
C GLN A 566 1.04 -5.56 39.31
N GLU A 567 0.83 -6.68 38.62
CA GLU A 567 1.92 -7.51 38.08
C GLU A 567 2.76 -6.72 37.05
N ARG A 568 2.12 -5.91 36.21
CA ARG A 568 2.82 -5.07 35.23
C ARG A 568 3.57 -3.93 35.90
N LEU A 569 2.96 -3.27 36.89
CA LEU A 569 3.63 -2.24 37.67
C LEU A 569 4.84 -2.80 38.41
N HIS A 570 4.71 -4.02 38.97
CA HIS A 570 5.79 -4.71 39.67
C HIS A 570 6.96 -4.97 38.74
N PHE A 571 6.69 -5.56 37.56
CA PHE A 571 7.70 -5.78 36.53
C PHE A 571 8.44 -4.48 36.15
N MET A 572 7.70 -3.40 35.88
CA MET A 572 8.31 -2.11 35.48
C MET A 572 9.20 -1.52 36.59
N LEU A 573 8.79 -1.63 37.85
CA LEU A 573 9.56 -1.17 39.01
C LEU A 573 10.84 -1.99 39.20
N GLU A 574 10.77 -3.30 39.01
CA GLU A 574 11.92 -4.20 39.11
C GLU A 574 12.92 -4.00 37.95
N ASP A 575 12.44 -4.00 36.69
CA ASP A 575 13.32 -3.83 35.53
C ASP A 575 14.00 -2.45 35.50
N ALA A 576 13.28 -1.39 35.90
CA ALA A 576 13.86 -0.06 36.07
C ALA A 576 14.67 0.13 37.36
N ALA A 577 14.71 -0.87 38.25
CA ALA A 577 15.37 -0.80 39.55
C ALA A 577 15.06 0.52 40.30
N VAL A 578 13.78 0.88 40.34
CA VAL A 578 13.33 2.18 40.86
C VAL A 578 13.63 2.31 42.36
N SER A 579 14.44 3.32 42.72
CA SER A 579 14.82 3.58 44.11
C SER A 579 13.92 4.59 44.82
N VAL A 580 13.30 5.51 44.06
CA VAL A 580 12.35 6.52 44.55
C VAL A 580 11.11 6.49 43.67
N LEU A 581 9.93 6.47 44.29
CA LEU A 581 8.64 6.45 43.59
C LEU A 581 7.76 7.61 44.07
N LEU A 582 7.48 8.54 43.16
CA LEU A 582 6.53 9.62 43.36
C LEU A 582 5.10 9.10 43.14
N THR A 583 4.19 9.39 44.06
CA THR A 583 2.78 9.01 43.93
C THR A 583 1.84 9.98 44.65
N GLN A 584 0.55 9.66 44.70
CA GLN A 584 -0.48 10.34 45.49
C GLN A 584 -1.00 9.37 46.55
N GLN A 585 -1.39 9.88 47.71
CA GLN A 585 -1.75 9.04 48.87
C GLN A 585 -2.85 8.02 48.57
N HIS A 586 -3.85 8.42 47.78
CA HIS A 586 -4.98 7.56 47.44
C HIS A 586 -4.64 6.44 46.43
N LEU A 587 -3.46 6.50 45.80
CA LEU A 587 -2.97 5.48 44.87
C LEU A 587 -2.05 4.45 45.55
N VAL A 588 -1.61 4.69 46.78
CA VAL A 588 -0.66 3.82 47.49
C VAL A 588 -1.15 2.38 47.57
N ASP A 589 -2.45 2.18 47.85
CA ASP A 589 -3.05 0.84 47.96
C ASP A 589 -3.16 0.12 46.60
N LYS A 590 -3.07 0.85 45.48
CA LYS A 590 -3.04 0.26 44.13
C LYS A 590 -1.65 -0.23 43.74
N LEU A 591 -0.58 0.25 44.39
CA LEU A 591 0.78 -0.12 44.06
C LEU A 591 1.12 -1.55 44.52
N PRO A 592 1.89 -2.32 43.75
CA PRO A 592 2.40 -3.62 44.19
C PRO A 592 3.44 -3.45 45.31
N GLN A 593 3.76 -4.54 46.01
CA GLN A 593 4.87 -4.53 46.96
C GLN A 593 6.19 -4.19 46.24
N HIS A 594 6.94 -3.21 46.77
CA HIS A 594 8.19 -2.73 46.18
C HIS A 594 9.18 -2.24 47.25
N HIS A 595 10.44 -2.05 46.85
CA HIS A 595 11.51 -1.54 47.72
C HIS A 595 11.78 -0.03 47.57
N ALA A 596 11.10 0.63 46.62
CA ALA A 596 11.27 2.06 46.37
C ALA A 596 10.83 2.90 47.58
N GLN A 597 11.55 4.00 47.84
CA GLN A 597 11.12 5.00 48.81
C GLN A 597 9.94 5.80 48.23
N LEU A 598 8.78 5.70 48.88
CA LEU A 598 7.57 6.42 48.48
C LEU A 598 7.64 7.90 48.86
N VAL A 599 7.24 8.75 47.92
CA VAL A 599 7.03 10.17 48.11
C VAL A 599 5.63 10.54 47.63
N CYS A 600 4.72 10.79 48.57
CA CYS A 600 3.35 11.22 48.27
C CYS A 600 3.31 12.74 48.07
N LEU A 601 3.09 13.18 46.83
CA LEU A 601 3.16 14.58 46.44
C LEU A 601 2.06 15.45 47.07
N ASP A 602 0.95 14.84 47.48
CA ASP A 602 -0.20 15.48 48.11
C ASP A 602 -0.06 15.55 49.65
N THR A 603 0.29 14.46 50.31
CA THR A 603 0.34 14.42 51.79
C THR A 603 1.68 14.83 52.40
N GLN A 604 2.80 14.64 51.70
CA GLN A 604 4.13 15.02 52.20
C GLN A 604 4.56 16.42 51.76
N TRP A 605 3.68 17.18 51.10
CA TRP A 605 3.99 18.52 50.60
C TRP A 605 4.43 19.50 51.70
N GLN A 606 3.92 19.35 52.93
CA GLN A 606 4.32 20.21 54.06
C GLN A 606 5.81 20.07 54.40
N LEU A 607 6.41 18.91 54.18
CA LEU A 607 7.85 18.70 54.35
C LEU A 607 8.61 19.27 53.14
N ILE A 608 8.17 18.94 51.93
CA ILE A 608 8.83 19.35 50.68
C ILE A 608 8.88 20.89 50.55
N SER A 609 7.78 21.56 50.89
CA SER A 609 7.65 23.03 50.82
C SER A 609 8.56 23.82 51.78
N GLN A 610 9.30 23.16 52.68
CA GLN A 610 10.30 23.80 53.55
C GLN A 610 11.69 23.85 52.91
N LEU A 611 11.91 23.11 51.82
CA LEU A 611 13.20 23.06 51.11
C LEU A 611 13.42 24.36 50.33
N ASN A 612 14.67 24.56 49.87
CA ASN A 612 15.05 25.74 49.11
C ASN A 612 14.24 25.84 47.80
N GLN A 613 13.84 27.06 47.45
CA GLN A 613 13.12 27.40 46.22
C GLN A 613 14.05 27.80 45.07
N ASP A 614 15.35 27.98 45.33
CA ASP A 614 16.35 28.31 44.32
C ASP A 614 16.60 27.15 43.35
N ASN A 615 16.90 27.48 42.09
CA ASN A 615 17.24 26.49 41.07
C ASN A 615 18.46 25.67 41.51
N LEU A 616 18.36 24.35 41.35
CA LEU A 616 19.43 23.43 41.69
C LEU A 616 20.45 23.35 40.53
N ILE A 617 21.73 23.56 40.83
CA ILE A 617 22.80 23.37 39.85
C ILE A 617 23.20 21.88 39.84
N THR A 618 23.17 21.26 38.66
CA THR A 618 23.54 19.85 38.48
C THR A 618 24.55 19.70 37.33
N GLU A 619 25.37 18.65 37.38
CA GLU A 619 26.39 18.36 36.35
C GLU A 619 25.85 17.52 35.16
N ILE A 620 24.53 17.51 34.94
CA ILE A 620 23.93 16.70 33.88
C ILE A 620 24.15 17.30 32.48
N GLN A 621 24.25 16.44 31.48
CA GLN A 621 24.53 16.79 30.09
C GLN A 621 23.38 16.35 29.19
N ALA A 622 23.31 16.88 27.96
CA ALA A 622 22.28 16.51 26.99
C ALA A 622 22.31 15.02 26.59
N SER A 623 23.42 14.32 26.81
CA SER A 623 23.56 12.88 26.58
C SER A 623 22.90 12.02 27.67
N ASN A 624 22.61 12.58 28.84
CA ASN A 624 21.93 11.90 29.93
C ASN A 624 20.45 11.63 29.61
N LEU A 625 19.87 10.68 30.34
CA LEU A 625 18.48 10.29 30.21
C LEU A 625 17.55 11.42 30.68
N ALA A 626 16.50 11.67 29.89
CA ALA A 626 15.38 12.52 30.29
C ALA A 626 14.23 11.65 30.84
N TYR A 627 13.94 10.54 30.17
CA TYR A 627 12.87 9.63 30.57
C TYR A 627 13.04 8.22 30.01
N VAL A 628 12.31 7.27 30.59
CA VAL A 628 12.16 5.91 30.10
C VAL A 628 10.69 5.57 29.99
N ILE A 629 10.24 5.20 28.79
CA ILE A 629 8.85 4.78 28.54
C ILE A 629 8.83 3.30 28.17
N TYR A 630 7.98 2.53 28.84
CA TYR A 630 7.80 1.13 28.53
C TYR A 630 6.83 0.94 27.37
N THR A 631 7.22 0.08 26.43
CA THR A 631 6.39 -0.34 25.29
C THR A 631 6.14 -1.84 25.35
N SER A 632 5.11 -2.32 24.64
CA SER A 632 4.86 -3.76 24.46
C SER A 632 6.04 -4.44 23.75
N GLY A 633 6.33 -5.69 24.12
CA GLY A 633 7.46 -6.44 23.59
C GLY A 633 7.04 -7.64 22.77
N SER A 634 7.67 -7.85 21.61
CA SER A 634 7.37 -8.99 20.71
C SER A 634 7.64 -10.35 21.35
N THR A 635 8.49 -10.41 22.38
CA THR A 635 8.75 -11.61 23.20
C THR A 635 7.76 -11.80 24.36
N GLY A 636 6.76 -10.91 24.47
CA GLY A 636 5.78 -10.88 25.55
C GLY A 636 6.22 -10.25 26.87
N ILE A 637 7.36 -9.55 26.87
CA ILE A 637 7.88 -8.84 28.04
C ILE A 637 8.00 -7.35 27.68
N PRO A 638 7.42 -6.41 28.47
CA PRO A 638 7.53 -4.99 28.21
C PRO A 638 8.99 -4.53 28.17
N LYS A 639 9.29 -3.51 27.35
CA LYS A 639 10.66 -2.99 27.16
C LYS A 639 10.72 -1.49 27.39
N GLY A 640 11.63 -1.05 28.26
CA GLY A 640 11.88 0.37 28.52
C GLY A 640 12.72 1.02 27.43
N VAL A 641 12.24 2.09 26.79
CA VAL A 641 12.97 2.85 25.78
C VAL A 641 13.71 4.01 26.43
N LEU A 642 15.04 4.07 26.26
CA LEU A 642 15.92 5.03 26.92
C LEU A 642 16.06 6.33 26.10
N ILE A 643 15.36 7.41 26.49
CA ILE A 643 15.41 8.69 25.79
C ILE A 643 16.32 9.69 26.49
N THR A 644 17.17 10.34 25.70
CA THR A 644 18.11 11.36 26.18
C THR A 644 17.56 12.77 26.01
N TYR A 645 18.11 13.74 26.75
CA TYR A 645 17.78 15.15 26.56
C TYR A 645 18.04 15.60 25.12
N LYS A 646 19.12 15.14 24.48
CA LYS A 646 19.45 15.49 23.08
C LYS A 646 18.28 15.21 22.13
N GLY A 647 17.69 14.01 22.20
CA GLY A 647 16.54 13.66 21.37
C GLY A 647 15.31 14.50 21.71
N LEU A 648 15.04 14.70 23.01
CA LEU A 648 13.92 15.53 23.48
C LEU A 648 14.04 16.98 23.00
N LEU A 649 15.24 17.57 23.07
CA LEU A 649 15.48 18.94 22.64
C LEU A 649 15.28 19.09 21.14
N ASN A 650 15.72 18.12 20.33
CA ASN A 650 15.45 18.16 18.89
C ASN A 650 13.94 18.21 18.60
N LEU A 651 13.14 17.36 19.26
CA LEU A 651 11.68 17.39 19.15
C LEU A 651 11.10 18.76 19.54
N VAL A 652 11.54 19.31 20.68
CA VAL A 652 11.06 20.59 21.22
C VAL A 652 11.33 21.75 20.27
N PHE A 653 12.56 21.90 19.81
CA PHE A 653 12.95 23.02 18.93
C PHE A 653 12.35 22.89 17.53
N TRP A 654 12.26 21.67 17.00
CA TRP A 654 11.51 21.43 15.76
C TRP A 654 10.06 21.88 15.92
N HIS A 655 9.38 21.43 16.97
CA HIS A 655 7.97 21.71 17.19
C HIS A 655 7.70 23.20 17.35
N GLN A 656 8.48 23.89 18.18
CA GLN A 656 8.36 25.34 18.38
C GLN A 656 8.46 26.11 17.07
N ARG A 657 9.40 25.74 16.20
CA ARG A 657 9.58 26.38 14.90
C ARG A 657 8.49 26.00 13.90
N ALA A 658 8.11 24.72 13.84
CA ALA A 658 7.15 24.21 12.87
C ALA A 658 5.73 24.76 13.08
N PHE A 659 5.35 25.02 14.34
CA PHE A 659 4.02 25.49 14.71
C PHE A 659 4.00 26.92 15.27
N GLU A 660 5.16 27.60 15.23
CA GLU A 660 5.37 28.97 15.68
C GLU A 660 4.82 29.20 17.10
N ILE A 661 5.25 28.34 18.04
CA ILE A 661 4.75 28.38 19.41
C ILE A 661 5.21 29.64 20.13
N THR A 662 4.26 30.33 20.77
CA THR A 662 4.51 31.57 21.53
C THR A 662 3.90 31.51 22.92
N SER A 663 4.21 32.51 23.75
CA SER A 663 3.59 32.67 25.08
C SER A 663 2.08 32.95 25.05
N SER A 664 1.50 33.20 23.88
CA SER A 664 0.04 33.38 23.73
C SER A 664 -0.71 32.06 23.52
N ASP A 665 0.03 30.97 23.29
CA ASP A 665 -0.56 29.67 23.01
C ASP A 665 -1.09 28.97 24.25
N LYS A 666 -2.17 28.21 24.01
CA LYS A 666 -2.80 27.34 24.99
C LYS A 666 -2.84 25.94 24.40
N ALA A 667 -2.05 25.05 24.98
CA ALA A 667 -1.95 23.65 24.57
C ALA A 667 -2.61 22.72 25.59
N THR A 668 -2.89 21.50 25.17
CA THR A 668 -3.50 20.48 26.02
C THR A 668 -2.48 19.44 26.46
N GLN A 669 -2.66 18.90 27.67
CA GLN A 669 -2.10 17.62 28.07
C GLN A 669 -3.24 16.60 28.18
N LEU A 670 -3.28 15.66 27.26
CA LEU A 670 -4.41 14.79 26.99
C LEU A 670 -4.01 13.32 27.00
N ALA A 671 -2.81 13.00 26.51
CA ALA A 671 -2.25 11.65 26.51
C ALA A 671 -2.04 11.11 27.94
N GLY A 672 -2.06 9.79 28.10
CA GLY A 672 -1.62 9.16 29.35
C GLY A 672 -0.13 9.43 29.58
N THR A 673 0.28 9.62 30.83
CA THR A 673 1.69 9.92 31.19
C THR A 673 2.65 8.79 30.83
N ALA A 674 2.16 7.54 30.79
CA ALA A 674 2.90 6.38 30.34
C ALA A 674 3.08 6.30 28.81
N PHE A 675 2.51 7.26 28.06
CA PHE A 675 2.65 7.37 26.62
C PHE A 675 3.56 8.55 26.25
N ASP A 676 4.39 8.37 25.23
CA ASP A 676 5.43 9.34 24.85
C ASP A 676 4.86 10.64 24.29
N ALA A 677 3.65 10.65 23.76
CA ALA A 677 2.98 11.90 23.37
C ALA A 677 2.77 12.87 24.56
N ALA A 678 2.68 12.40 25.81
CA ALA A 678 2.59 13.29 26.97
C ALA A 678 3.84 14.16 27.13
N VAL A 679 5.01 13.68 26.70
CA VAL A 679 6.26 14.44 26.64
C VAL A 679 6.13 15.59 25.64
N TRP A 680 5.57 15.28 24.47
CA TRP A 680 5.35 16.25 23.39
C TRP A 680 4.30 17.31 23.72
N GLU A 681 3.29 16.96 24.53
CA GLU A 681 2.24 17.86 25.01
C GLU A 681 2.71 18.87 26.08
N LEU A 682 3.90 18.67 26.67
CA LEU A 682 4.39 19.49 27.78
C LEU A 682 5.57 20.39 27.37
N TRP A 683 6.68 19.77 26.99
CA TRP A 683 7.98 20.45 26.94
C TRP A 683 8.13 21.53 25.87
N PRO A 684 7.59 21.37 24.64
CA PRO A 684 7.68 22.42 23.63
C PRO A 684 6.99 23.72 24.05
N TYR A 685 5.93 23.61 24.85
CA TYR A 685 5.10 24.73 25.27
C TYR A 685 5.66 25.40 26.52
N LEU A 686 6.03 24.61 27.54
CA LEU A 686 6.59 25.13 28.79
C LEU A 686 7.96 25.82 28.59
N THR A 687 8.69 25.48 27.54
CA THR A 687 9.96 26.17 27.21
C THR A 687 9.77 27.38 26.29
N ALA A 688 8.54 27.62 25.79
CA ALA A 688 8.19 28.76 24.94
C ALA A 688 7.33 29.82 25.65
N GLY A 689 6.95 29.59 26.91
CA GLY A 689 6.12 30.53 27.70
C GLY A 689 4.62 30.32 27.52
N ALA A 690 4.19 29.28 26.81
CA ALA A 690 2.78 28.95 26.59
C ALA A 690 2.14 28.36 27.86
N SER A 691 0.80 28.24 27.87
CA SER A 691 0.06 27.61 28.96
C SER A 691 -0.39 26.20 28.59
N ILE A 692 -0.21 25.24 29.51
CA ILE A 692 -0.72 23.88 29.39
C ILE A 692 -2.03 23.74 30.18
N TYR A 693 -3.06 23.19 29.53
CA TYR A 693 -4.32 22.85 30.16
C TYR A 693 -4.41 21.33 30.28
N LEU A 694 -4.44 20.84 31.52
CA LEU A 694 -4.56 19.41 31.82
C LEU A 694 -6.02 18.98 31.64
N VAL A 695 -6.26 18.01 30.77
CA VAL A 695 -7.62 17.54 30.46
C VAL A 695 -8.01 16.43 31.41
N LYS A 696 -9.21 16.50 31.97
CA LYS A 696 -9.78 15.42 32.78
C LYS A 696 -10.12 14.20 31.93
N SER A 697 -9.89 13.00 32.47
CA SER A 697 -10.19 11.74 31.78
C SER A 697 -11.66 11.63 31.38
N GLU A 698 -12.60 12.19 32.16
CA GLU A 698 -14.04 12.14 31.85
C GLU A 698 -14.41 12.97 30.61
N ILE A 699 -13.64 14.01 30.26
CA ILE A 699 -13.89 14.83 29.06
C ILE A 699 -13.60 14.02 27.80
N LEU A 700 -12.63 13.10 27.87
CA LEU A 700 -12.22 12.25 26.76
C LEU A 700 -13.23 11.16 26.45
N THR A 701 -14.25 11.01 27.31
CA THR A 701 -15.32 10.05 27.09
C THR A 701 -16.24 10.45 25.96
N LEU A 702 -16.34 11.68 25.47
CA LEU A 702 -17.17 11.97 24.29
C LEU A 702 -16.44 12.98 23.41
N PRO A 703 -16.30 12.74 22.09
CA PRO A 703 -15.68 13.73 21.18
C PRO A 703 -16.34 15.11 21.25
N VAL A 704 -17.66 15.16 21.48
CA VAL A 704 -18.42 16.41 21.65
C VAL A 704 -18.00 17.15 22.92
N ASN A 705 -17.83 16.43 24.04
CA ASN A 705 -17.35 17.04 25.30
C ASN A 705 -15.95 17.62 25.11
N LEU A 706 -15.08 16.90 24.40
CA LEU A 706 -13.74 17.38 24.09
C LEU A 706 -13.79 18.63 23.19
N ARG A 707 -14.56 18.63 22.10
CA ARG A 707 -14.77 19.80 21.24
C ARG A 707 -15.23 21.02 22.02
N ASP A 708 -16.26 20.86 22.85
CA ASP A 708 -16.87 21.93 23.61
C ASP A 708 -15.89 22.47 24.67
N TRP A 709 -15.12 21.58 25.30
CA TRP A 709 -14.09 21.94 26.27
C TRP A 709 -12.91 22.69 25.60
N LEU A 710 -12.44 22.23 24.44
CA LEU A 710 -11.38 22.88 23.66
C LEU A 710 -11.80 24.31 23.27
N THR A 711 -13.05 24.47 22.83
CA THR A 711 -13.64 25.76 22.45
C THR A 711 -13.77 26.68 23.66
N SER A 712 -14.34 26.18 24.76
CA SER A 712 -14.57 26.98 25.98
C SER A 712 -13.27 27.49 26.61
N ASN A 713 -12.21 26.69 26.60
CA ASN A 713 -10.90 27.07 27.13
C ASN A 713 -10.04 27.89 26.15
N LYS A 714 -10.54 28.08 24.91
CA LYS A 714 -9.84 28.78 23.83
C LYS A 714 -8.48 28.16 23.52
N ILE A 715 -8.43 26.83 23.46
CA ILE A 715 -7.22 26.08 23.11
C ILE A 715 -6.79 26.46 21.68
N THR A 716 -5.50 26.73 21.50
CA THR A 716 -4.94 27.14 20.20
C THR A 716 -4.33 25.97 19.44
N ILE A 717 -3.80 24.99 20.15
CA ILE A 717 -3.17 23.79 19.58
C ILE A 717 -3.38 22.58 20.47
N SER A 718 -3.65 21.41 19.91
CA SER A 718 -3.85 20.19 20.69
C SER A 718 -3.38 18.97 19.92
N PHE A 719 -2.69 18.05 20.62
CA PHE A 719 -2.49 16.70 20.13
C PHE A 719 -3.70 15.84 20.50
N VAL A 720 -4.21 15.11 19.51
CA VAL A 720 -5.33 14.19 19.67
C VAL A 720 -4.94 12.86 19.01
N PRO A 721 -4.95 11.74 19.75
CA PRO A 721 -4.71 10.42 19.17
C PRO A 721 -5.61 10.16 17.95
N THR A 722 -5.05 9.55 16.91
CA THR A 722 -5.73 9.39 15.60
C THR A 722 -7.17 8.88 15.66
N PRO A 723 -7.53 7.86 16.46
CA PRO A 723 -8.93 7.41 16.55
C PRO A 723 -9.88 8.52 17.01
N VAL A 724 -9.48 9.26 18.06
CA VAL A 724 -10.28 10.38 18.60
C VAL A 724 -10.30 11.54 17.61
N ALA A 725 -9.18 11.80 16.93
CA ALA A 725 -9.11 12.84 15.90
C ALA A 725 -10.07 12.55 14.75
N GLN A 726 -10.21 11.31 14.29
CA GLN A 726 -11.17 10.96 13.23
C GLN A 726 -12.61 11.31 13.63
N GLU A 727 -13.02 10.96 14.85
CA GLU A 727 -14.37 11.29 15.34
C GLU A 727 -14.55 12.81 15.48
N LEU A 728 -13.52 13.49 15.98
CA LEU A 728 -13.51 14.93 16.18
C LEU A 728 -13.59 15.72 14.85
N LEU A 729 -12.97 15.21 13.78
CA LEU A 729 -13.04 15.79 12.44
C LEU A 729 -14.41 15.63 11.77
N SER A 730 -15.20 14.63 12.19
CA SER A 730 -16.56 14.42 11.70
C SER A 730 -17.60 15.28 12.41
N LEU A 731 -17.22 16.00 13.48
CA LEU A 731 -18.13 16.92 14.17
C LEU A 731 -18.27 18.25 13.42
N ALA A 732 -19.44 18.88 13.59
CA ALA A 732 -19.62 20.26 13.18
C ALA A 732 -18.80 21.20 14.09
N TRP A 733 -18.03 22.08 13.46
CA TRP A 733 -17.26 23.13 14.11
C TRP A 733 -17.86 24.49 13.79
N THR A 734 -18.22 25.25 14.81
CA THR A 734 -18.66 26.64 14.67
C THR A 734 -17.45 27.56 14.72
N THR A 735 -17.37 28.52 13.78
CA THR A 735 -16.26 29.48 13.73
C THR A 735 -16.36 30.55 14.81
N GLU A 736 -17.57 30.83 15.32
CA GLU A 736 -17.76 31.75 16.43
C GLU A 736 -17.05 31.22 17.69
N SER A 737 -16.14 32.02 18.26
CA SER A 737 -15.35 31.76 19.48
C SER A 737 -14.22 30.72 19.42
N LEU A 738 -13.92 30.14 18.26
CA LEU A 738 -12.84 29.15 18.11
C LEU A 738 -11.46 29.82 18.03
N ALA A 739 -10.57 29.51 18.99
CA ALA A 739 -9.18 29.97 19.00
C ALA A 739 -8.19 28.96 18.37
N MET A 740 -8.68 27.78 18.02
CA MET A 740 -7.88 26.66 17.55
C MET A 740 -7.26 26.96 16.19
N ARG A 741 -5.94 26.87 16.09
CA ARG A 741 -5.17 26.96 14.84
C ARG A 741 -4.84 25.60 14.26
N CYS A 742 -4.55 24.63 15.12
CA CYS A 742 -3.99 23.35 14.69
C CYS A 742 -4.42 22.18 15.58
N ILE A 743 -4.83 21.07 14.96
CA ILE A 743 -4.91 19.75 15.59
C ILE A 743 -3.78 18.88 15.05
N LEU A 744 -2.99 18.35 15.97
CA LEU A 744 -1.94 17.39 15.70
C LEU A 744 -2.51 16.00 15.96
N THR A 745 -2.25 15.06 15.07
CA THR A 745 -2.66 13.68 15.28
C THR A 745 -1.56 12.69 14.93
N GLY A 746 -1.61 11.50 15.51
CA GLY A 746 -0.62 10.46 15.34
C GLY A 746 -0.87 9.28 16.27
N GLY A 747 -0.05 8.24 16.11
CA GLY A 747 -0.14 7.01 16.89
C GLY A 747 -0.92 5.87 16.21
N ASP A 748 -1.76 6.15 15.22
CA ASP A 748 -2.44 5.15 14.38
C ASP A 748 -2.52 5.59 12.90
N LYS A 749 -3.02 4.72 12.02
CA LYS A 749 -3.26 5.07 10.61
C LYS A 749 -4.48 5.98 10.53
N LEU A 750 -4.29 7.18 9.97
CA LEU A 750 -5.40 8.08 9.64
C LEU A 750 -6.06 7.61 8.34
N HIS A 751 -7.39 7.55 8.31
CA HIS A 751 -8.15 7.04 7.17
C HIS A 751 -8.88 8.13 6.37
N GLN A 752 -8.97 9.35 6.89
CA GLN A 752 -9.72 10.43 6.25
C GLN A 752 -8.93 11.74 6.26
N TYR A 753 -9.05 12.49 5.16
CA TYR A 753 -8.64 13.89 5.11
C TYR A 753 -9.66 14.75 5.87
N PRO A 754 -9.23 15.90 6.43
CA PRO A 754 -10.16 16.88 6.98
C PRO A 754 -11.09 17.40 5.88
N SER A 755 -12.36 17.64 6.22
CA SER A 755 -13.28 18.30 5.30
C SER A 755 -12.97 19.80 5.19
N VAL A 756 -13.45 20.44 4.12
CA VAL A 756 -13.31 21.90 3.92
C VAL A 756 -14.01 22.73 5.00
N SER A 757 -14.90 22.14 5.80
CA SER A 757 -15.59 22.81 6.91
C SER A 757 -14.78 22.83 8.20
N VAL A 758 -13.65 22.13 8.27
CA VAL A 758 -12.74 22.16 9.42
C VAL A 758 -11.99 23.50 9.42
N PRO A 759 -12.17 24.37 10.42
CA PRO A 759 -11.64 25.75 10.40
C PRO A 759 -10.18 25.88 10.88
N PHE A 760 -9.48 24.78 11.09
CA PHE A 760 -8.10 24.73 11.58
C PHE A 760 -7.26 23.74 10.77
N GLN A 761 -5.94 23.85 10.89
CA GLN A 761 -5.01 22.92 10.26
C GLN A 761 -5.05 21.56 10.95
N VAL A 762 -4.91 20.49 10.16
CA VAL A 762 -4.75 19.13 10.69
C VAL A 762 -3.42 18.59 10.21
N VAL A 763 -2.59 18.13 11.14
CA VAL A 763 -1.26 17.63 10.84
C VAL A 763 -1.15 16.19 11.28
N ASN A 764 -0.85 15.31 10.34
CA ASN A 764 -0.60 13.90 10.58
C ASN A 764 0.87 13.70 10.93
N ASN A 765 1.13 13.12 12.08
CA ASN A 765 2.45 12.89 12.63
C ASN A 765 2.66 11.39 12.82
N TYR A 766 3.88 10.95 12.59
CA TYR A 766 4.29 9.59 12.82
C TYR A 766 5.64 9.57 13.52
N GLY A 767 5.78 8.70 14.50
CA GLY A 767 7.05 8.37 15.10
C GLY A 767 6.88 7.18 16.05
N PRO A 768 7.87 6.28 16.11
CA PRO A 768 7.97 5.32 17.18
C PRO A 768 8.63 5.96 18.42
N THR A 769 8.39 5.38 19.59
CA THR A 769 9.02 5.81 20.85
C THR A 769 10.54 5.80 20.76
N GLU A 770 11.12 4.87 20.01
CA GLU A 770 12.55 4.75 19.77
C GLU A 770 13.18 5.91 18.99
N ASN A 771 12.40 6.83 18.43
CA ASN A 771 12.86 8.09 17.83
C ASN A 771 12.26 9.33 18.50
N THR A 772 11.95 9.26 19.80
CA THR A 772 11.46 10.43 20.56
C THR A 772 10.18 11.04 19.96
N VAL A 773 9.06 10.31 20.08
CA VAL A 773 7.68 10.72 19.74
C VAL A 773 7.39 10.92 18.25
N VAL A 774 8.06 11.86 17.58
CA VAL A 774 7.76 12.24 16.19
C VAL A 774 9.00 12.10 15.33
N ALA A 775 8.86 11.44 14.19
CA ALA A 775 9.88 11.27 13.17
C ALA A 775 9.50 11.98 11.86
N THR A 776 8.21 11.97 11.49
CA THR A 776 7.68 12.64 10.32
C THR A 776 6.42 13.44 10.65
N SER A 777 6.16 14.49 9.87
CA SER A 777 5.02 15.38 10.03
C SER A 777 4.52 15.87 8.67
N GLY A 778 3.20 15.84 8.46
CA GLY A 778 2.55 16.21 7.20
C GLY A 778 1.28 17.01 7.40
N LEU A 779 1.21 18.22 6.84
CA LEU A 779 0.00 19.02 6.81
C LEU A 779 -1.02 18.38 5.86
N LEU A 780 -2.23 18.17 6.34
CA LEU A 780 -3.32 17.64 5.54
C LEU A 780 -4.10 18.79 4.93
N VAL A 781 -4.14 18.83 3.60
CA VAL A 781 -4.96 19.78 2.84
C VAL A 781 -6.27 19.09 2.49
N ALA A 782 -7.39 19.77 2.71
CA ALA A 782 -8.70 19.28 2.29
C ALA A 782 -8.73 19.17 0.76
N ASP A 783 -8.79 17.94 0.25
CA ASP A 783 -8.86 17.69 -1.20
C ASP A 783 -10.03 16.76 -1.52
N LYS A 784 -10.85 17.19 -2.49
CA LYS A 784 -11.99 16.42 -3.00
C LYS A 784 -11.57 15.28 -3.94
N ASN A 785 -10.33 15.28 -4.42
CA ASN A 785 -9.84 14.34 -5.44
C ASN A 785 -9.09 13.12 -4.85
N HIS A 786 -8.70 13.15 -3.56
CA HIS A 786 -7.88 12.12 -2.91
C HIS A 786 -8.66 11.06 -2.12
N VAL A 787 -9.95 10.85 -2.45
CA VAL A 787 -10.87 9.99 -1.68
C VAL A 787 -10.41 8.52 -1.54
N GLN A 788 -9.43 8.08 -2.35
CA GLN A 788 -8.97 6.69 -2.39
C GLN A 788 -7.58 6.41 -1.79
N ILE A 789 -6.83 7.43 -1.34
CA ILE A 789 -5.48 7.24 -0.77
C ILE A 789 -5.50 7.63 0.72
N SER A 790 -4.85 6.85 1.58
CA SER A 790 -4.74 7.20 3.00
C SER A 790 -3.85 8.43 3.18
N PRO A 791 -4.21 9.40 4.05
CA PRO A 791 -3.37 10.56 4.33
C PRO A 791 -1.91 10.18 4.64
N PRO A 792 -0.92 10.82 3.98
CA PRO A 792 0.49 10.51 4.21
C PRO A 792 0.90 10.89 5.64
N ILE A 793 1.99 10.29 6.12
CA ILE A 793 2.63 10.64 7.39
C ILE A 793 3.61 11.81 7.25
N GLY A 794 3.67 12.42 6.06
CA GLY A 794 4.44 13.62 5.78
C GLY A 794 5.91 13.37 5.47
N ARG A 795 6.75 14.33 5.86
CA ARG A 795 8.21 14.33 5.63
C ARG A 795 9.00 14.30 6.95
N PRO A 796 10.29 13.94 6.94
CA PRO A 796 11.09 13.88 8.15
C PRO A 796 11.15 15.24 8.88
N ILE A 797 11.14 15.20 10.22
CA ILE A 797 11.32 16.40 11.04
C ILE A 797 12.80 16.84 11.08
N ALA A 798 13.10 17.96 11.75
CA ALA A 798 14.47 18.45 11.85
C ALA A 798 15.42 17.39 12.44
N ASN A 799 16.64 17.32 11.90
CA ASN A 799 17.71 16.40 12.30
C ASN A 799 17.31 14.92 12.30
N THR A 800 16.29 14.56 11.52
CA THR A 800 15.81 13.17 11.34
C THR A 800 15.98 12.79 9.88
N GLN A 801 16.53 11.60 9.64
CA GLN A 801 16.59 11.00 8.32
C GLN A 801 15.64 9.80 8.24
N ILE A 802 14.96 9.63 7.13
CA ILE A 802 14.13 8.47 6.84
C ILE A 802 14.68 7.76 5.61
N TYR A 803 14.80 6.44 5.70
CA TYR A 803 15.19 5.58 4.58
C TYR A 803 14.14 4.49 4.42
N ILE A 804 13.70 4.25 3.19
CA ILE A 804 12.73 3.21 2.86
C ILE A 804 13.50 2.12 2.12
N LEU A 805 13.72 0.98 2.79
CA LEU A 805 14.69 -0.04 2.37
C LEU A 805 14.03 -1.40 2.10
N ASP A 806 14.68 -2.23 1.27
CA ASP A 806 14.36 -3.65 1.16
C ASP A 806 15.05 -4.49 2.25
N GLN A 807 14.80 -5.80 2.26
CA GLN A 807 15.36 -6.73 3.24
C GLN A 807 16.89 -6.86 3.19
N TYR A 808 17.52 -6.37 2.11
CA TYR A 808 18.98 -6.35 1.91
C TYR A 808 19.58 -4.95 2.17
N LEU A 809 18.81 -4.08 2.83
CA LEU A 809 19.17 -2.69 3.14
C LEU A 809 19.46 -1.83 1.90
N GLN A 810 18.91 -2.19 0.74
CA GLN A 810 18.97 -1.34 -0.45
C GLN A 810 17.80 -0.35 -0.46
N PRO A 811 18.02 0.91 -0.87
CA PRO A 811 16.93 1.86 -1.04
C PRO A 811 16.00 1.41 -2.17
N VAL A 812 14.68 1.49 -1.92
CA VAL A 812 13.66 1.14 -2.92
C VAL A 812 13.25 2.38 -3.74
N PRO A 813 12.80 2.21 -4.99
CA PRO A 813 12.32 3.33 -5.81
C PRO A 813 11.10 4.05 -5.24
N VAL A 814 10.86 5.29 -5.68
CA VAL A 814 9.63 6.02 -5.36
C VAL A 814 8.39 5.23 -5.81
N GLY A 815 7.40 5.09 -4.92
CA GLY A 815 6.19 4.29 -5.13
C GLY A 815 6.29 2.81 -4.72
N VAL A 816 7.51 2.30 -4.50
CA VAL A 816 7.74 0.90 -4.11
C VAL A 816 7.71 0.74 -2.58
N PRO A 817 6.97 -0.25 -2.03
CA PRO A 817 6.97 -0.53 -0.61
C PRO A 817 8.34 -0.95 -0.05
N GLY A 818 8.70 -0.40 1.11
CA GLY A 818 9.94 -0.54 1.87
C GLY A 818 9.72 -0.71 3.37
N GLU A 819 10.67 -1.33 4.08
CA GLU A 819 10.76 -1.16 5.54
C GLU A 819 11.29 0.26 5.84
N LEU A 820 10.56 1.00 6.67
CA LEU A 820 10.95 2.33 7.11
C LEU A 820 12.05 2.24 8.17
N HIS A 821 13.14 2.97 7.95
CA HIS A 821 14.28 3.09 8.85
C HIS A 821 14.48 4.55 9.23
N ILE A 822 14.81 4.80 10.49
CA ILE A 822 14.95 6.17 11.02
C ILE A 822 16.37 6.41 11.50
N GLY A 823 16.99 7.49 11.05
CA GLY A 823 18.29 7.98 11.51
C GLY A 823 18.17 9.37 12.13
N GLY A 824 19.27 9.83 12.74
CA GLY A 824 19.41 11.21 13.17
C GLY A 824 19.47 11.42 14.68
N ALA A 825 19.25 12.66 15.12
CA ALA A 825 19.50 13.09 16.48
C ALA A 825 18.47 12.63 17.51
N SER A 826 17.26 12.27 17.06
CA SER A 826 16.14 11.87 17.92
C SER A 826 16.16 10.40 18.35
N LEU A 827 17.15 9.62 17.90
CA LEU A 827 17.23 8.20 18.24
C LEU A 827 17.43 7.99 19.75
N ALA A 828 16.69 7.02 20.28
CA ALA A 828 16.87 6.51 21.63
C ALA A 828 18.28 5.96 21.83
N ARG A 829 18.76 5.95 23.08
CA ARG A 829 20.02 5.30 23.45
C ARG A 829 19.95 3.78 23.22
N GLY A 830 18.77 3.20 23.36
CA GLY A 830 18.48 1.78 23.19
C GLY A 830 17.34 1.33 24.10
N TYR A 831 17.29 0.02 24.36
CA TYR A 831 16.36 -0.57 25.32
C TYR A 831 17.05 -0.83 26.67
N LEU A 832 16.35 -0.52 27.75
CA LEU A 832 16.79 -0.77 29.13
C LEU A 832 17.04 -2.26 29.32
N ASN A 833 18.22 -2.62 29.87
CA ASN A 833 18.63 -4.00 30.17
C ASN A 833 18.56 -5.00 29.00
N ARG A 834 18.48 -4.52 27.75
CA ARG A 834 18.30 -5.36 26.54
C ARG A 834 19.29 -5.00 25.42
N PRO A 835 20.60 -5.27 25.61
CA PRO A 835 21.63 -4.98 24.61
C PRO A 835 21.48 -5.83 23.34
N ASP A 836 20.96 -7.05 23.47
CA ASP A 836 20.60 -7.96 22.37
C ASP A 836 19.61 -7.30 21.40
N LEU A 837 18.46 -6.87 21.93
CA LEU A 837 17.41 -6.24 21.16
C LEU A 837 17.84 -4.86 20.64
N THR A 838 18.68 -4.16 21.41
CA THR A 838 19.24 -2.87 20.99
C THR A 838 20.13 -3.04 19.75
N GLN A 839 20.98 -4.05 19.70
CA GLN A 839 21.82 -4.32 18.52
C GLN A 839 21.00 -4.79 17.32
N GLU A 840 19.94 -5.57 17.55
CA GLU A 840 19.03 -6.02 16.49
C GLU A 840 18.27 -4.86 15.83
N LYS A 841 17.74 -3.93 16.64
CA LYS A 841 16.89 -2.83 16.15
C LYS A 841 17.63 -1.56 15.79
N PHE A 842 18.78 -1.28 16.40
CA PHE A 842 19.61 -0.09 16.12
C PHE A 842 20.87 -0.48 15.35
N ILE A 843 20.72 -0.64 14.04
CA ILE A 843 21.77 -1.11 13.13
C ILE A 843 22.72 0.01 12.71
N PRO A 844 23.95 -0.29 12.25
CA PRO A 844 24.82 0.70 11.62
C PRO A 844 24.17 1.33 10.38
N ASN A 845 24.36 2.62 10.17
CA ASN A 845 23.86 3.33 8.99
C ASN A 845 24.77 3.10 7.77
N PRO A 846 24.34 2.38 6.72
CA PRO A 846 25.18 2.10 5.55
C PRO A 846 25.37 3.32 4.63
N PHE A 847 24.60 4.40 4.83
CA PHE A 847 24.63 5.59 3.98
C PHE A 847 25.51 6.72 4.53
N ASP A 848 26.01 6.56 5.76
CA ASP A 848 26.87 7.54 6.40
C ASP A 848 28.29 7.47 5.83
N LYS A 849 28.70 8.52 5.11
CA LYS A 849 30.05 8.65 4.55
C LYS A 849 31.01 9.36 5.51
N SER A 850 30.55 9.81 6.67
CA SER A 850 31.38 10.52 7.64
C SER A 850 32.19 9.54 8.51
N GLN A 851 33.36 9.13 8.04
CA GLN A 851 34.34 8.38 8.85
C GLN A 851 35.03 9.25 9.92
N VAL A 852 34.53 10.46 10.19
CA VAL A 852 35.28 11.53 10.89
C VAL A 852 35.15 11.46 12.42
N THR A 853 34.20 10.67 12.94
CA THR A 853 34.15 10.38 14.38
C THR A 853 34.10 8.88 14.56
N GLY A 854 34.85 8.31 15.50
CA GLY A 854 34.89 6.86 15.77
C GLY A 854 33.55 6.23 16.22
N HIS A 855 32.43 6.91 15.97
CA HIS A 855 31.06 6.46 16.19
C HIS A 855 30.31 6.50 14.85
N LEU A 856 30.05 5.32 14.29
CA LEU A 856 29.15 5.17 13.14
C LEU A 856 27.75 5.62 13.55
N SER A 857 27.09 6.45 12.73
CA SER A 857 25.66 6.73 12.94
C SER A 857 24.83 5.45 12.81
N LYS A 858 23.65 5.45 13.43
CA LYS A 858 22.75 4.29 13.49
C LYS A 858 21.45 4.56 12.78
N LEU A 859 20.79 3.49 12.35
CA LEU A 859 19.40 3.47 11.91
C LEU A 859 18.58 2.62 12.87
N TYR A 860 17.40 3.08 13.24
CA TYR A 860 16.39 2.29 13.92
C TYR A 860 15.48 1.60 12.90
N LYS A 861 15.39 0.27 12.99
CA LYS A 861 14.50 -0.59 12.21
C LYS A 861 13.10 -0.56 12.81
N THR A 862 12.15 0.08 12.13
CA THR A 862 10.81 0.27 12.70
C THR A 862 9.93 -0.98 12.60
N GLY A 863 10.15 -1.85 11.61
CA GLY A 863 9.23 -2.90 11.21
C GLY A 863 7.95 -2.39 10.53
N ASP A 864 7.89 -1.10 10.19
CA ASP A 864 6.77 -0.50 9.46
C ASP A 864 7.02 -0.55 7.95
N LEU A 865 5.99 -0.91 7.18
CA LEU A 865 5.99 -0.87 5.73
C LEU A 865 5.47 0.48 5.25
N ALA A 866 6.26 1.17 4.42
CA ALA A 866 5.94 2.48 3.88
C ALA A 866 6.44 2.63 2.44
N ARG A 867 6.02 3.69 1.75
CA ARG A 867 6.60 4.08 0.44
C ARG A 867 6.70 5.60 0.32
N TYR A 868 7.66 6.07 -0.46
CA TYR A 868 7.70 7.48 -0.87
C TYR A 868 6.68 7.74 -1.96
N LEU A 869 6.03 8.90 -1.87
CA LEU A 869 5.23 9.50 -2.94
C LEU A 869 6.13 10.41 -3.80
N PRO A 870 5.72 10.77 -5.03
CA PRO A 870 6.52 11.61 -5.94
C PRO A 870 6.90 12.98 -5.38
N ASP A 871 6.13 13.50 -4.43
CA ASP A 871 6.39 14.76 -3.75
C ASP A 871 7.28 14.61 -2.50
N GLY A 872 7.81 13.41 -2.21
CA GLY A 872 8.63 13.14 -1.04
C GLY A 872 7.86 12.96 0.26
N ASN A 873 6.52 13.08 0.26
CA ASN A 873 5.72 12.60 1.38
C ASN A 873 5.79 11.08 1.48
N ILE A 874 5.60 10.56 2.69
CA ILE A 874 5.66 9.13 2.97
C ILE A 874 4.25 8.61 3.24
N GLU A 875 3.87 7.53 2.55
CA GLU A 875 2.64 6.79 2.80
C GLU A 875 2.93 5.60 3.71
N TYR A 876 2.16 5.46 4.79
CA TYR A 876 2.21 4.31 5.68
C TYR A 876 1.26 3.19 5.22
N LEU A 877 1.83 2.02 4.93
CA LEU A 877 1.11 0.87 4.36
C LEU A 877 0.69 -0.15 5.42
N GLY A 878 1.45 -0.27 6.52
CA GLY A 878 1.16 -1.20 7.59
C GLY A 878 2.41 -1.65 8.33
N ARG A 879 2.32 -2.80 8.99
CA ARG A 879 3.46 -3.45 9.66
C ARG A 879 3.89 -4.69 8.90
N ILE A 880 5.18 -4.99 8.95
CA ILE A 880 5.78 -6.20 8.36
C ILE A 880 5.59 -7.39 9.30
N ASP A 881 5.57 -7.14 10.61
CA ASP A 881 5.37 -8.15 11.64
C ASP A 881 3.93 -8.15 12.18
N ASN A 882 3.71 -8.97 13.21
CA ASN A 882 2.39 -9.15 13.84
C ASN A 882 2.06 -8.05 14.86
N GLN A 883 2.86 -6.99 14.97
CA GLN A 883 2.51 -5.88 15.84
C GLN A 883 1.38 -5.07 15.21
N VAL A 884 0.46 -4.61 16.05
CA VAL A 884 -0.72 -3.87 15.63
C VAL A 884 -0.84 -2.58 16.43
N LYS A 885 -1.39 -1.56 15.77
CA LYS A 885 -1.86 -0.34 16.42
C LYS A 885 -3.38 -0.44 16.53
N ILE A 886 -3.88 -0.40 17.77
CA ILE A 886 -5.31 -0.44 18.09
C ILE A 886 -5.59 0.73 19.02
N ARG A 887 -6.43 1.66 18.57
CA ARG A 887 -6.83 2.85 19.34
C ARG A 887 -5.62 3.72 19.76
N GLY A 888 -4.58 3.75 18.93
CA GLY A 888 -3.32 4.46 19.25
C GLY A 888 -2.38 3.71 20.21
N PHE A 889 -2.78 2.58 20.78
CA PHE A 889 -1.89 1.72 21.56
C PHE A 889 -1.11 0.78 20.65
N ARG A 890 0.20 0.69 20.90
CA ARG A 890 1.10 -0.27 20.25
C ARG A 890 0.97 -1.60 20.98
N ILE A 891 0.47 -2.62 20.29
CA ILE A 891 0.20 -3.95 20.86
C ILE A 891 0.97 -5.01 20.08
N GLU A 892 1.77 -5.78 20.79
CA GLU A 892 2.41 -6.98 20.27
C GLU A 892 1.47 -8.15 20.50
N LEU A 893 0.94 -8.75 19.43
CA LEU A 893 0.00 -9.87 19.56
C LEU A 893 0.66 -11.07 20.27
N GLY A 894 1.96 -11.23 20.09
CA GLY A 894 2.77 -12.23 20.79
C GLY A 894 2.78 -12.06 22.31
N GLU A 895 2.61 -10.84 22.85
CA GLU A 895 2.51 -10.62 24.31
C GLU A 895 1.21 -11.19 24.88
N ILE A 896 0.13 -11.07 24.12
CA ILE A 896 -1.16 -11.64 24.49
C ILE A 896 -1.12 -13.17 24.34
N GLU A 897 -0.51 -13.67 23.26
CA GLU A 897 -0.30 -15.11 23.05
C GLU A 897 0.57 -15.73 24.16
N ALA A 898 1.62 -15.04 24.60
CA ALA A 898 2.47 -15.47 25.71
C ALA A 898 1.68 -15.51 27.03
N ALA A 899 0.88 -14.48 27.34
CA ALA A 899 0.02 -14.49 28.51
C ALA A 899 -1.01 -15.63 28.46
N LEU A 900 -1.69 -15.83 27.32
CA LEU A 900 -2.63 -16.93 27.11
C LEU A 900 -1.99 -18.31 27.33
N SER A 901 -0.75 -18.49 26.89
CA SER A 901 -0.02 -19.75 27.05
C SER A 901 0.32 -20.11 28.50
N GLN A 902 0.26 -19.13 29.41
CA GLN A 902 0.48 -19.35 30.85
C GLN A 902 -0.78 -19.85 31.58
N HIS A 903 -1.95 -19.82 30.95
CA HIS A 903 -3.19 -20.33 31.55
C HIS A 903 -3.17 -21.87 31.61
N GLU A 904 -3.48 -22.46 32.77
CA GLU A 904 -3.32 -23.90 33.00
C GLU A 904 -4.10 -24.78 32.00
N ASP A 905 -5.29 -24.35 31.59
CA ASP A 905 -6.14 -25.10 30.65
C ASP A 905 -5.87 -24.84 29.15
N VAL A 906 -4.97 -23.92 28.79
CA VAL A 906 -4.70 -23.56 27.38
C VAL A 906 -3.49 -24.35 26.86
N GLN A 907 -3.66 -25.04 25.73
CA GLN A 907 -2.61 -25.80 25.04
C GLN A 907 -1.90 -24.98 23.96
N ALA A 908 -2.65 -24.20 23.18
CA ALA A 908 -2.12 -23.33 22.15
C ALA A 908 -3.00 -22.10 22.00
N SER A 909 -2.42 -20.99 21.54
CA SER A 909 -3.17 -19.75 21.32
C SER A 909 -2.65 -18.99 20.11
N CYS A 910 -3.54 -18.27 19.43
CA CYS A 910 -3.19 -17.30 18.42
C CYS A 910 -4.06 -16.07 18.60
N VAL A 911 -3.48 -14.88 18.53
CA VAL A 911 -4.23 -13.63 18.63
C VAL A 911 -4.08 -12.88 17.32
N ILE A 912 -5.20 -12.36 16.81
CA ILE A 912 -5.24 -11.50 15.63
C ILE A 912 -5.93 -10.18 15.97
N ALA A 913 -5.53 -9.10 15.28
CA ALA A 913 -6.35 -7.91 15.18
C ALA A 913 -7.26 -8.06 13.97
N ARG A 914 -8.56 -8.05 14.18
CA ARG A 914 -9.56 -8.15 13.12
C ARG A 914 -10.24 -6.81 12.88
N VAL A 915 -10.52 -6.53 11.62
CA VAL A 915 -11.33 -5.38 11.19
C VAL A 915 -12.64 -5.93 10.63
N ASP A 916 -13.70 -5.89 11.43
CA ASP A 916 -15.03 -6.28 10.96
C ASP A 916 -15.76 -5.09 10.30
N ILE A 917 -15.37 -3.85 10.67
CA ILE A 917 -15.89 -2.58 10.14
C ILE A 917 -14.70 -1.67 9.84
N PRO A 918 -14.64 -0.97 8.68
CA PRO A 918 -13.57 -0.03 8.38
C PRO A 918 -13.33 0.98 9.52
N GLY A 919 -12.10 1.03 10.02
CA GLY A 919 -11.69 1.93 11.11
C GLY A 919 -11.85 1.39 12.54
N ASN A 920 -12.52 0.24 12.77
CA ASN A 920 -12.61 -0.40 14.09
C ASN A 920 -11.87 -1.75 14.11
N LYS A 921 -10.67 -1.74 14.72
CA LYS A 921 -9.88 -2.95 14.98
C LYS A 921 -10.19 -3.49 16.37
N ARG A 922 -10.44 -4.79 16.48
CA ARG A 922 -10.56 -5.50 17.77
C ARG A 922 -9.62 -6.70 17.85
N LEU A 923 -9.21 -7.03 19.07
CA LEU A 923 -8.40 -8.20 19.36
C LEU A 923 -9.29 -9.43 19.50
N VAL A 924 -8.97 -10.50 18.76
CA VAL A 924 -9.62 -11.81 18.86
C VAL A 924 -8.55 -12.83 19.25
N GLY A 925 -8.78 -13.53 20.36
CA GLY A 925 -7.91 -14.59 20.86
C GLY A 925 -8.48 -15.97 20.54
N TYR A 926 -7.80 -16.77 19.75
CA TYR A 926 -8.14 -18.16 19.50
C TYR A 926 -7.35 -19.03 20.47
N ILE A 927 -8.03 -19.91 21.20
CA ILE A 927 -7.41 -20.84 22.14
C ILE A 927 -7.77 -22.28 21.79
N VAL A 928 -6.80 -23.18 21.94
CA VAL A 928 -7.00 -24.62 21.93
C VAL A 928 -6.82 -25.11 23.34
N PRO A 929 -7.82 -25.76 23.95
CA PRO A 929 -7.72 -26.21 25.33
C PRO A 929 -6.94 -27.53 25.45
N LYS A 930 -6.41 -27.82 26.63
CA LYS A 930 -5.76 -29.11 26.91
C LYS A 930 -6.77 -30.27 26.89
N PRO A 931 -6.33 -31.51 26.59
CA PRO A 931 -7.24 -32.66 26.54
C PRO A 931 -8.04 -32.81 27.85
N GLN A 932 -9.36 -32.98 27.74
CA GLN A 932 -10.31 -33.18 28.85
C GLN A 932 -10.53 -31.94 29.75
N GLN A 933 -10.03 -30.77 29.35
CA GLN A 933 -10.31 -29.49 29.99
C GLN A 933 -10.94 -28.56 28.94
N THR A 934 -11.96 -27.79 29.30
CA THR A 934 -12.49 -26.72 28.45
C THR A 934 -12.69 -25.49 29.34
N PRO A 935 -11.77 -24.52 29.32
CA PRO A 935 -11.93 -23.33 30.13
C PRO A 935 -13.10 -22.51 29.60
N THR A 936 -13.83 -21.85 30.49
CA THR A 936 -14.84 -20.87 30.05
C THR A 936 -14.15 -19.59 29.61
N VAL A 937 -14.71 -18.93 28.58
CA VAL A 937 -14.19 -17.64 28.08
C VAL A 937 -14.06 -16.59 29.20
N SER A 938 -14.97 -16.60 30.18
CA SER A 938 -14.94 -15.70 31.33
C SER A 938 -13.73 -15.94 32.24
N VAL A 939 -13.33 -17.19 32.47
CA VAL A 939 -12.16 -17.52 33.30
C VAL A 939 -10.87 -17.10 32.60
N VAL A 940 -10.72 -17.40 31.32
CA VAL A 940 -9.54 -17.00 30.53
C VAL A 940 -9.42 -15.47 30.46
N ARG A 941 -10.53 -14.76 30.26
CA ARG A 941 -10.55 -13.29 30.23
C ARG A 941 -10.15 -12.68 31.58
N SER A 942 -10.65 -13.23 32.69
CA SER A 942 -10.29 -12.76 34.03
C SER A 942 -8.80 -12.97 34.30
N PHE A 943 -8.25 -14.13 33.93
CA PHE A 943 -6.81 -14.40 34.03
C PHE A 943 -5.98 -13.40 33.22
N LEU A 944 -6.38 -13.08 31.98
CA LEU A 944 -5.68 -12.08 31.17
C LEU A 944 -5.71 -10.68 31.79
N LYS A 945 -6.82 -10.28 32.43
CA LYS A 945 -6.94 -8.98 33.09
C LYS A 945 -6.03 -8.82 34.30
N GLU A 946 -5.62 -9.92 34.94
CA GLU A 946 -4.66 -9.88 36.04
C GLU A 946 -3.23 -9.56 35.54
N LYS A 947 -2.93 -9.91 34.29
CA LYS A 947 -1.56 -9.87 33.73
C LYS A 947 -1.34 -8.75 32.71
N LEU A 948 -2.37 -8.42 31.94
CA LEU A 948 -2.29 -7.51 30.81
C LEU A 948 -3.11 -6.24 31.05
N PRO A 949 -2.67 -5.07 30.53
CA PRO A 949 -3.51 -3.88 30.47
C PRO A 949 -4.84 -4.15 29.76
N ASP A 950 -5.91 -3.46 30.15
CA ASP A 950 -7.25 -3.64 29.60
C ASP A 950 -7.31 -3.55 28.07
N TYR A 951 -6.51 -2.67 27.45
CA TYR A 951 -6.47 -2.51 25.99
C TYR A 951 -5.82 -3.69 25.24
N MET A 952 -5.11 -4.58 25.94
CA MET A 952 -4.47 -5.79 25.38
C MET A 952 -5.32 -7.05 25.57
N VAL A 953 -6.38 -7.01 26.38
CA VAL A 953 -7.25 -8.18 26.60
C VAL A 953 -8.17 -8.36 25.38
N PRO A 954 -8.18 -9.53 24.71
CA PRO A 954 -9.04 -9.77 23.55
C PRO A 954 -10.52 -9.53 23.86
N SER A 955 -11.22 -8.80 22.98
CA SER A 955 -12.66 -8.56 23.17
C SER A 955 -13.48 -9.81 22.86
N VAL A 956 -12.96 -10.73 22.04
CA VAL A 956 -13.55 -12.04 21.76
C VAL A 956 -12.51 -13.13 21.98
N ILE A 957 -12.91 -14.23 22.61
CA ILE A 957 -12.09 -15.45 22.74
C ILE A 957 -12.86 -16.60 22.08
N VAL A 958 -12.24 -17.24 21.09
CA VAL A 958 -12.81 -18.36 20.33
C VAL A 958 -12.08 -19.64 20.74
N ILE A 959 -12.82 -20.66 21.14
CA ILE A 959 -12.26 -21.96 21.50
C ILE A 959 -12.28 -22.85 20.26
N LEU A 960 -11.12 -23.37 19.87
CA LEU A 960 -10.93 -24.25 18.72
C LEU A 960 -10.47 -25.64 19.18
N GLU A 961 -10.83 -26.68 18.42
CA GLU A 961 -10.25 -28.01 18.61
C GLU A 961 -8.76 -28.04 18.21
N SER A 962 -8.38 -27.27 17.18
CA SER A 962 -7.00 -27.11 16.74
C SER A 962 -6.81 -25.79 16.00
N LEU A 963 -5.58 -25.27 15.96
CA LEU A 963 -5.25 -24.10 15.14
C LEU A 963 -5.07 -24.54 13.68
N PRO A 964 -5.66 -23.83 12.70
CA PRO A 964 -5.43 -24.11 11.29
C PRO A 964 -3.97 -23.89 10.94
N LEU A 965 -3.38 -24.82 10.18
CA LEU A 965 -1.99 -24.79 9.77
C LEU A 965 -1.88 -24.68 8.25
N THR A 966 -0.90 -23.92 7.78
CA THR A 966 -0.43 -23.92 6.39
C THR A 966 0.18 -25.29 6.04
N PRO A 967 0.35 -25.63 4.75
CA PRO A 967 1.05 -26.85 4.33
C PRO A 967 2.47 -27.01 4.90
N ASN A 968 3.09 -25.90 5.32
CA ASN A 968 4.42 -25.85 5.94
C ASN A 968 4.40 -25.94 7.49
N GLY A 969 3.25 -26.26 8.09
CA GLY A 969 3.12 -26.47 9.54
C GLY A 969 3.11 -25.20 10.41
N LYS A 970 3.04 -24.00 9.80
CA LYS A 970 2.84 -22.73 10.53
C LYS A 970 1.35 -22.42 10.68
N ILE A 971 0.96 -21.71 11.76
CA ILE A 971 -0.43 -21.26 11.96
C ILE A 971 -0.89 -20.41 10.77
N ASP A 972 -1.98 -20.82 10.13
CA ASP A 972 -2.63 -20.06 9.06
C ASP A 972 -3.63 -19.07 9.67
N ARG A 973 -3.16 -17.85 9.91
CA ARG A 973 -3.98 -16.77 10.49
C ARG A 973 -5.15 -16.34 9.59
N ARG A 974 -5.08 -16.61 8.28
CA ARG A 974 -6.15 -16.26 7.32
C ARG A 974 -7.27 -17.30 7.31
N ALA A 975 -6.94 -18.54 7.67
CA ALA A 975 -7.90 -19.63 7.80
C ALA A 975 -8.53 -19.73 9.19
N LEU A 976 -8.21 -18.81 10.11
CA LEU A 976 -8.87 -18.74 11.42
C LEU A 976 -10.36 -18.41 11.22
N PRO A 977 -11.28 -19.18 11.84
CA PRO A 977 -12.70 -19.00 11.63
C PRO A 977 -13.13 -17.63 12.12
N GLU A 978 -14.06 -17.03 11.42
CA GLU A 978 -14.67 -15.79 11.88
C GLU A 978 -15.33 -16.04 13.24
N PRO A 979 -15.11 -15.21 14.27
CA PRO A 979 -15.91 -15.29 15.48
C PRO A 979 -17.37 -15.12 15.08
N GLU A 980 -18.15 -16.20 15.20
CA GLU A 980 -19.59 -16.13 14.96
C GLU A 980 -20.14 -15.04 15.88
N SER A 981 -20.84 -14.04 15.33
CA SER A 981 -21.48 -12.98 16.11
C SER A 981 -22.56 -13.50 17.09
N ARG A 982 -22.70 -14.84 17.26
CA ARG A 982 -23.70 -15.53 18.07
C ARG A 982 -23.31 -16.88 18.70
N ALA A 983 -22.13 -17.47 18.49
CA ALA A 983 -21.80 -18.77 19.13
C ALA A 983 -21.25 -18.60 20.54
N GLY A 984 -22.15 -18.57 21.52
CA GLY A 984 -21.79 -18.62 22.93
C GLY A 984 -22.91 -18.26 23.90
N ILE A 985 -24.05 -17.75 23.41
CA ILE A 985 -25.16 -17.37 24.27
C ILE A 985 -26.45 -18.04 23.76
N GLU A 986 -26.76 -19.22 24.31
CA GLU A 986 -28.14 -19.71 24.38
C GLU A 986 -28.95 -18.86 25.38
N THR A 987 -28.98 -17.53 25.23
CA THR A 987 -29.98 -16.71 25.92
C THR A 987 -31.23 -16.71 25.06
N THR A 988 -32.29 -17.33 25.58
CA THR A 988 -33.65 -17.06 25.13
C THR A 988 -33.84 -15.54 25.03
N LEU A 989 -34.04 -15.03 23.82
CA LEU A 989 -34.16 -13.60 23.55
C LEU A 989 -35.36 -13.03 24.33
N VAL A 990 -35.09 -12.40 25.48
CA VAL A 990 -36.13 -11.82 26.34
C VAL A 990 -36.48 -10.44 25.79
N ALA A 991 -37.73 -10.27 25.35
CA ALA A 991 -38.21 -9.01 24.79
C ALA A 991 -38.24 -7.89 25.85
N PRO A 992 -38.04 -6.62 25.45
CA PRO A 992 -38.24 -5.45 26.31
C PRO A 992 -39.61 -5.45 27.00
N ARG A 993 -39.63 -5.08 28.28
CA ARG A 993 -40.83 -5.08 29.14
C ARG A 993 -41.28 -3.66 29.50
N THR A 994 -40.40 -2.67 29.35
CA THR A 994 -40.67 -1.27 29.68
C THR A 994 -40.28 -0.34 28.52
N ALA A 995 -40.87 0.86 28.47
CA ALA A 995 -40.55 1.85 27.44
C ALA A 995 -39.07 2.31 27.45
N ILE A 996 -38.39 2.21 28.59
CA ILE A 996 -36.94 2.46 28.69
C ILE A 996 -36.16 1.30 28.08
N GLU A 997 -36.54 0.06 28.41
CA GLU A 997 -35.92 -1.14 27.81
C GLU A 997 -36.13 -1.17 26.28
N GLU A 998 -37.32 -0.81 25.78
CA GLU A 998 -37.62 -0.75 24.34
C GLU A 998 -36.72 0.24 23.61
N LYS A 999 -36.63 1.48 24.12
CA LYS A 999 -35.77 2.51 23.56
C LYS A 999 -34.29 2.13 23.63
N LEU A 1000 -33.84 1.56 24.76
CA LEU A 1000 -32.45 1.11 24.89
C LEU A 1000 -32.14 -0.04 23.93
N ALA A 1001 -33.07 -0.99 23.74
CA ALA A 1001 -32.92 -2.07 22.76
C ALA A 1001 -32.85 -1.53 21.33
N GLU A 1002 -33.70 -0.57 20.95
CA GLU A 1002 -33.64 0.09 19.64
C GLU A 1002 -32.31 0.84 19.43
N ILE A 1003 -31.88 1.61 20.44
CA ILE A 1003 -30.63 2.38 20.38
C ILE A 1003 -29.45 1.43 20.24
N TRP A 1004 -29.41 0.38 21.05
CA TRP A 1004 -28.34 -0.62 20.98
C TRP A 1004 -28.37 -1.34 19.63
N ALA A 1005 -29.54 -1.72 19.10
CA ALA A 1005 -29.66 -2.40 17.81
C ALA A 1005 -29.12 -1.52 16.67
N GLN A 1006 -29.40 -0.22 16.70
CA GLN A 1006 -28.89 0.74 15.71
C GLN A 1006 -27.39 1.05 15.87
N VAL A 1007 -26.86 1.05 17.09
CA VAL A 1007 -25.44 1.35 17.35
C VAL A 1007 -24.57 0.13 17.06
N LEU A 1008 -25.01 -1.04 17.51
CA LEU A 1008 -24.33 -2.33 17.33
C LEU A 1008 -24.63 -2.95 15.95
N ARG A 1009 -25.57 -2.38 15.19
CA ARG A 1009 -26.03 -2.84 13.85
C ARG A 1009 -26.47 -4.30 13.85
N VAL A 1010 -27.25 -4.68 14.87
CA VAL A 1010 -27.84 -6.02 15.01
C VAL A 1010 -29.35 -5.94 14.83
N GLU A 1011 -29.96 -6.98 14.27
CA GLU A 1011 -31.41 -6.98 13.93
C GLU A 1011 -32.33 -6.91 15.16
N SER A 1012 -31.93 -7.51 16.28
CA SER A 1012 -32.68 -7.52 17.54
C SER A 1012 -31.76 -7.76 18.73
N ILE A 1013 -32.15 -7.23 19.89
CA ILE A 1013 -31.41 -7.33 21.16
C ILE A 1013 -32.37 -7.75 22.26
N GLY A 1014 -32.02 -8.80 22.99
CA GLY A 1014 -32.69 -9.23 24.21
C GLY A 1014 -32.26 -8.37 25.41
N ILE A 1015 -33.14 -8.18 26.39
CA ILE A 1015 -32.84 -7.31 27.52
C ILE A 1015 -31.71 -7.80 28.43
N ASP A 1016 -31.41 -9.10 28.39
CA ASP A 1016 -30.35 -9.73 29.16
C ASP A 1016 -29.05 -9.88 28.36
N ASP A 1017 -29.02 -9.43 27.10
CA ASP A 1017 -27.82 -9.48 26.27
C ASP A 1017 -26.76 -8.53 26.82
N ASN A 1018 -25.52 -9.02 26.92
CA ASN A 1018 -24.41 -8.23 27.41
C ASN A 1018 -23.87 -7.30 26.31
N PHE A 1019 -23.75 -6.02 26.65
CA PHE A 1019 -23.27 -4.96 25.77
C PHE A 1019 -21.94 -5.30 25.07
N PHE A 1020 -20.95 -5.79 25.82
CA PHE A 1020 -19.60 -6.02 25.33
C PHE A 1020 -19.49 -7.32 24.54
N GLU A 1021 -20.33 -8.32 24.86
CA GLU A 1021 -20.41 -9.58 24.12
C GLU A 1021 -21.03 -9.37 22.74
N LEU A 1022 -21.98 -8.43 22.62
CA LEU A 1022 -22.56 -8.00 21.33
C LEU A 1022 -21.61 -7.13 20.48
N GLY A 1023 -20.33 -7.05 20.84
CA GLY A 1023 -19.34 -6.22 20.15
C GLY A 1023 -19.36 -4.75 20.54
N GLY A 1024 -20.07 -4.40 21.61
CA GLY A 1024 -20.01 -3.08 22.23
C GLY A 1024 -18.60 -2.79 22.77
N ASP A 1025 -18.14 -1.57 22.58
CA ASP A 1025 -16.89 -1.07 23.14
C ASP A 1025 -17.08 0.33 23.74
N SER A 1026 -16.02 0.90 24.29
CA SER A 1026 -16.04 2.22 24.90
C SER A 1026 -16.59 3.31 23.97
N ILE A 1027 -16.36 3.21 22.65
CA ILE A 1027 -16.82 4.15 21.60
C ILE A 1027 -18.31 3.91 21.29
N LEU A 1028 -18.76 2.67 21.27
CA LEU A 1028 -20.17 2.35 21.07
C LEU A 1028 -20.99 2.67 22.34
N SER A 1029 -20.41 2.55 23.53
CA SER A 1029 -21.01 3.01 24.80
C SER A 1029 -21.35 4.49 24.74
N ILE A 1030 -20.45 5.27 24.16
CA ILE A 1030 -20.55 6.70 23.93
C ILE A 1030 -21.70 7.04 22.98
N GLN A 1031 -21.80 6.32 21.86
CA GLN A 1031 -22.89 6.49 20.90
C GLN A 1031 -24.24 6.12 21.52
N ILE A 1032 -24.30 5.03 22.29
CA ILE A 1032 -25.50 4.62 23.02
C ILE A 1032 -25.93 5.68 24.03
N ILE A 1033 -25.00 6.19 24.84
CA ILE A 1033 -25.32 7.22 25.84
C ILE A 1033 -25.81 8.49 25.15
N THR A 1034 -25.18 8.88 24.04
CA THR A 1034 -25.57 10.06 23.26
C THR A 1034 -26.98 9.89 22.70
N ARG A 1035 -27.29 8.75 22.08
CA ARG A 1035 -28.61 8.44 21.52
C ARG A 1035 -29.67 8.23 22.62
N ALA A 1036 -29.31 7.63 23.74
CA ALA A 1036 -30.17 7.49 24.92
C ALA A 1036 -30.55 8.86 25.47
N LYS A 1037 -29.59 9.77 25.60
CA LYS A 1037 -29.83 11.14 26.05
C LYS A 1037 -30.77 11.90 25.10
N LEU A 1038 -30.59 11.73 23.78
CA LEU A 1038 -31.51 12.29 22.77
C LEU A 1038 -32.92 11.67 22.88
N ALA A 1039 -33.03 10.40 23.28
CA ALA A 1039 -34.30 9.71 23.50
C ALA A 1039 -34.95 10.00 24.88
N GLY A 1040 -34.36 10.89 25.69
CA GLY A 1040 -34.85 11.28 27.02
C GLY A 1040 -34.38 10.38 28.17
N ILE A 1041 -33.40 9.51 27.94
CA ILE A 1041 -32.85 8.55 28.89
C ILE A 1041 -31.44 9.00 29.30
N GLU A 1042 -31.23 9.27 30.58
CA GLU A 1042 -29.95 9.73 31.11
C GLU A 1042 -29.15 8.54 31.68
N LEU A 1043 -28.01 8.27 31.04
CA LEU A 1043 -27.08 7.21 31.38
C LEU A 1043 -25.66 7.75 31.41
N THR A 1044 -24.83 7.22 32.31
CA THR A 1044 -23.40 7.48 32.36
C THR A 1044 -22.61 6.27 31.86
N VAL A 1045 -21.38 6.50 31.38
CA VAL A 1045 -20.46 5.43 30.97
C VAL A 1045 -20.22 4.47 32.14
N LYS A 1046 -20.02 5.01 33.35
CA LYS A 1046 -19.86 4.21 34.57
C LYS A 1046 -21.05 3.29 34.82
N GLN A 1047 -22.28 3.77 34.59
CA GLN A 1047 -23.47 2.93 34.73
C GLN A 1047 -23.53 1.83 33.68
N LEU A 1048 -23.17 2.11 32.43
CA LEU A 1048 -23.15 1.09 31.35
C LEU A 1048 -22.05 0.05 31.53
N PHE A 1049 -20.90 0.42 32.09
CA PHE A 1049 -19.84 -0.53 32.42
C PHE A 1049 -20.18 -1.37 33.67
N ALA A 1050 -20.90 -0.80 34.64
CA ALA A 1050 -21.34 -1.49 35.85
C ALA A 1050 -22.60 -2.33 35.64
N ASN A 1051 -23.44 -1.98 34.67
CA ASN A 1051 -24.74 -2.59 34.38
C ASN A 1051 -24.75 -2.93 32.89
N GLN A 1052 -24.31 -4.13 32.55
CA GLN A 1052 -23.89 -4.47 31.19
C GLN A 1052 -25.01 -5.00 30.32
N THR A 1053 -26.24 -5.05 30.83
CA THR A 1053 -27.44 -5.52 30.13
C THR A 1053 -28.50 -4.43 30.14
N ILE A 1054 -29.42 -4.44 29.17
CA ILE A 1054 -30.52 -3.47 29.10
C ILE A 1054 -31.42 -3.56 30.34
N ALA A 1055 -31.69 -4.77 30.83
CA ALA A 1055 -32.46 -4.99 32.05
C ALA A 1055 -31.82 -4.32 33.27
N GLN A 1056 -30.50 -4.42 33.43
CA GLN A 1056 -29.79 -3.75 34.52
C GLN A 1056 -29.75 -2.24 34.30
N LEU A 1057 -29.52 -1.78 33.07
CA LEU A 1057 -29.46 -0.34 32.75
C LEU A 1057 -30.77 0.38 32.98
N ALA A 1058 -31.89 -0.26 32.63
CA ALA A 1058 -33.20 0.31 32.83
C ALA A 1058 -33.50 0.60 34.32
N THR A 1059 -32.87 -0.12 35.25
CA THR A 1059 -33.05 0.12 36.71
C THR A 1059 -32.28 1.34 37.23
N VAL A 1060 -31.21 1.75 36.54
CA VAL A 1060 -30.32 2.86 36.95
C VAL A 1060 -30.44 4.09 36.06
N ALA A 1061 -31.23 4.00 34.98
CA ALA A 1061 -31.45 5.08 34.03
C ALA A 1061 -32.29 6.22 34.63
N GLY A 1062 -31.81 7.46 34.48
CA GLY A 1062 -32.60 8.65 34.76
C GLY A 1062 -33.52 9.02 33.60
N THR A 1063 -34.61 9.74 33.85
CA THR A 1063 -35.46 10.33 32.80
C THR A 1063 -35.31 11.85 32.78
N THR A 1064 -35.03 12.40 31.60
CA THR A 1064 -34.92 13.85 31.36
C THR A 1064 -35.91 14.25 30.24
N LYS A 1065 -36.38 15.52 30.21
CA LYS A 1065 -37.29 16.00 29.16
C LYS A 1065 -36.66 15.79 27.78
N ALA A 1066 -37.33 15.02 26.92
CA ALA A 1066 -36.92 14.84 25.53
C ALA A 1066 -36.84 16.21 24.82
N LEU A 1067 -35.71 16.51 24.20
CA LEU A 1067 -35.56 17.66 23.31
C LEU A 1067 -36.27 17.31 22.00
N PHE A 1068 -37.54 17.73 21.87
CA PHE A 1068 -38.25 17.68 20.60
C PHE A 1068 -37.61 18.69 19.65
N ILE A 1069 -36.83 18.21 18.68
CA ILE A 1069 -36.51 18.97 17.48
C ILE A 1069 -37.64 18.68 16.49
N GLU A 1070 -38.60 19.59 16.41
CA GLU A 1070 -39.70 19.50 15.46
C GLU A 1070 -39.19 19.90 14.07
N GLN A 1071 -39.04 18.93 13.15
CA GLN A 1071 -38.73 19.17 11.74
C GLN A 1071 -40.02 19.37 10.90
N GLY A 1072 -40.93 20.19 11.40
CA GLY A 1072 -42.11 20.62 10.64
C GLY A 1072 -41.77 21.76 9.69
N LEU A 1073 -42.41 21.81 8.52
CA LEU A 1073 -42.40 22.99 7.64
C LEU A 1073 -42.96 24.19 8.40
N VAL A 1074 -42.10 25.17 8.69
CA VAL A 1074 -42.53 26.46 9.23
C VAL A 1074 -43.30 27.19 8.14
N THR A 1075 -44.61 27.36 8.33
CA THR A 1075 -45.46 28.19 7.46
C THR A 1075 -45.79 29.49 8.19
N GLY A 1076 -45.38 30.62 7.61
CA GLY A 1076 -45.60 31.95 8.16
C GLY A 1076 -44.91 33.01 7.31
N THR A 1077 -45.50 34.20 7.24
CA THR A 1077 -44.95 35.33 6.50
C THR A 1077 -43.71 35.89 7.21
N SER A 1078 -42.52 35.63 6.65
CA SER A 1078 -41.27 36.29 7.06
C SER A 1078 -41.03 37.53 6.20
N PRO A 1079 -40.66 38.69 6.77
CA PRO A 1079 -40.12 39.79 5.99
C PRO A 1079 -38.77 39.37 5.37
N LEU A 1080 -38.50 39.87 4.16
CA LEU A 1080 -37.28 39.60 3.40
C LEU A 1080 -36.05 40.07 4.19
N THR A 1081 -35.10 39.17 4.43
CA THR A 1081 -33.74 39.53 4.87
C THR A 1081 -32.81 39.64 3.65
N PRO A 1082 -31.89 40.63 3.65
CA PRO A 1082 -31.03 40.89 2.52
C PRO A 1082 -29.85 39.93 2.54
N ILE A 1083 -29.70 39.16 1.46
CA ILE A 1083 -28.47 38.90 0.69
C ILE A 1083 -28.60 37.51 0.05
N GLN A 1084 -28.49 37.53 -1.29
CA GLN A 1084 -28.49 36.40 -2.22
C GLN A 1084 -27.15 35.67 -2.22
#